data_AF-A0A9E7ZIL5-F1
#
_entry.id   AF-A0A9E7ZIL5-F1
#
_cell.length_a   1.000
_cell.length_b   1.000
_cell.length_c   1.000
_cell.angle_alpha   90.00
_cell.angle_beta   90.00
_cell.angle_gamma   90.00
#
_symmetry.space_group_name_H-M   'P 1'
#
loop_
_entity.id
_entity.type
_entity.pdbx_description
1 polymer ?
#
loop_
_entity_poly.entity_id
_entity_poly.type
_entity_poly.pdbx_seq_one_letter_code
_entity_poly.pdbx_strand_id
1 'polypeptide(L)'
;MHDNLEAHTVELVRKPALRKLLQVAIDEGHVWPAFQPIVDVHTGNVASFEILARWGDPRSGDISPSTFIPRLERNGLIDMLSDALIDRACRAAAAWPGQFGLAFNISPTQLTNADFPQRLADTVAATGFPLDRIELEVTEASLISDDDRAYQILRELNDRGVRIAIDDFGTGYSSLARLEAFPFDKLKIDARFVHGLDGDSSKRRIAASIIGLGQSLGMIVVAEGIETAAEEAILRDLGCDLGQGWLYGKPGQAAEAQPLLMKRGGINASVRPLDASPFQQLHQLASLYDQAPVGLCFLDMDFRHVRANEHFASIHGMTSAELRGRTIFDLLEGEALQAIVDVLTKAATTDEPQILEPTFNGRELRVIHSRVLDLAGEVIGISIVTIDVTEENRLKATLVESGQRLREELEFSDAIINSLPGIFYYYDADLKLRRHNANAVKITGYNSDELKERSPLDFFAGNDEEEMSSTIQKIFERGQSQVEANLLRADGRSLPYLFTGVRIESADRAGYVGVGTDISELRQVQQNLRERNAIFEALLQTTPGGILLVDPQGRSLVHNAHLSTIWNIPEDIVANGDGRAQLAFIAGRVANPAEFAGRIAALEPDLEAVSTAPVEHIDGTVLGLYSAPIRDARGHHYGRVWVFREAN
;
A
#
# COMPACT_ATOMS: atom_id res chain seq x y z
N MET A 1 -18.26 -1.62 71.79
CA MET A 1 -19.25 -1.13 72.77
C MET A 1 -18.55 -0.61 74.04
N HIS A 2 -17.62 0.33 73.89
CA HIS A 2 -16.93 1.07 74.96
C HIS A 2 -16.43 2.45 74.46
N ASP A 3 -17.15 3.10 73.51
CA ASP A 3 -16.76 4.40 72.91
C ASP A 3 -17.75 5.54 73.18
N ASN A 4 -18.79 5.32 74.00
CA ASN A 4 -19.99 6.17 73.96
C ASN A 4 -20.25 7.03 75.20
N LEU A 5 -19.30 7.16 76.13
CA LEU A 5 -19.53 7.89 77.39
C LEU A 5 -18.89 9.29 77.46
N GLU A 6 -17.96 9.67 76.58
CA GLU A 6 -17.14 10.88 76.78
C GLU A 6 -17.12 11.90 75.63
N ALA A 7 -17.75 11.58 74.48
CA ALA A 7 -18.18 12.59 73.48
C ALA A 7 -19.07 13.70 74.10
N HIS A 8 -19.63 13.43 75.29
CA HIS A 8 -20.40 14.34 76.12
C HIS A 8 -19.66 15.61 76.59
N THR A 9 -18.31 15.64 76.63
CA THR A 9 -17.59 16.79 77.18
C THR A 9 -17.61 18.01 76.24
N VAL A 10 -17.54 17.79 74.92
CA VAL A 10 -17.81 18.87 73.97
C VAL A 10 -19.31 19.11 73.91
N GLU A 11 -20.16 18.07 73.91
CA GLU A 11 -21.62 18.16 73.74
C GLU A 11 -22.38 19.05 74.76
N LEU A 12 -21.96 19.11 76.03
CA LEU A 12 -22.72 19.76 77.11
C LEU A 12 -22.24 21.16 77.53
N VAL A 13 -21.20 21.70 76.88
CA VAL A 13 -20.56 22.97 77.30
C VAL A 13 -21.28 24.21 76.75
N ARG A 14 -21.71 25.13 77.63
CA ARG A 14 -22.34 26.42 77.26
C ARG A 14 -21.39 27.30 76.43
N LYS A 15 -21.94 28.10 75.50
CA LYS A 15 -21.21 28.94 74.52
C LYS A 15 -19.95 29.68 75.05
N PRO A 16 -19.96 30.38 76.22
CA PRO A 16 -18.76 31.08 76.71
C PRO A 16 -17.61 30.14 77.07
N ALA A 17 -17.92 28.96 77.62
CA ALA A 17 -16.93 27.96 77.98
C ALA A 17 -16.40 27.23 76.73
N LEU A 18 -17.24 27.06 75.70
CA LEU A 18 -16.81 26.49 74.41
C LEU A 18 -15.83 27.40 73.68
N ARG A 19 -16.06 28.73 73.67
CA ARG A 19 -15.12 29.70 73.09
C ARG A 19 -13.76 29.65 73.78
N LYS A 20 -13.75 29.63 75.11
CA LYS A 20 -12.50 29.54 75.89
C LYS A 20 -11.77 28.22 75.62
N LEU A 21 -12.51 27.11 75.55
CA LEU A 21 -11.94 25.80 75.23
C LEU A 21 -11.30 25.79 73.84
N LEU A 22 -12.01 26.30 72.82
CA LEU A 22 -11.48 26.39 71.46
C LEU A 22 -10.24 27.28 71.41
N GLN A 23 -10.24 28.43 72.06
CA GLN A 23 -9.08 29.32 72.09
C GLN A 23 -7.85 28.63 72.69
N VAL A 24 -8.00 27.96 73.84
CA VAL A 24 -6.91 27.20 74.47
C VAL A 24 -6.43 26.07 73.56
N ALA A 25 -7.35 25.31 72.97
CA ALA A 25 -7.00 24.22 72.07
C ALA A 25 -6.28 24.69 70.80
N ILE A 26 -6.66 25.87 70.28
CA ILE A 26 -5.91 26.55 69.23
C ILE A 26 -4.54 26.90 69.78
N ASP A 27 -4.43 27.75 70.79
CA ASP A 27 -3.16 28.28 71.32
C ASP A 27 -2.13 27.19 71.67
N GLU A 28 -2.59 26.07 72.25
CA GLU A 28 -1.76 24.93 72.65
C GLU A 28 -1.46 23.94 71.49
N GLY A 29 -2.01 24.15 70.30
CA GLY A 29 -1.76 23.30 69.13
C GLY A 29 -2.56 22.00 69.10
N HIS A 30 -3.54 21.84 69.99
CA HIS A 30 -4.47 20.70 70.00
C HIS A 30 -5.43 20.71 68.81
N VAL A 31 -5.72 21.89 68.26
CA VAL A 31 -6.38 22.07 66.97
C VAL A 31 -5.34 22.39 65.90
N TRP A 32 -5.25 21.56 64.87
CA TRP A 32 -4.19 21.67 63.86
C TRP A 32 -4.70 21.35 62.44
N PRO A 33 -4.08 21.93 61.40
CA PRO A 33 -4.42 21.66 60.01
C PRO A 33 -3.73 20.38 59.51
N ALA A 34 -4.52 19.38 59.10
CA ALA A 34 -4.02 18.24 58.35
C ALA A 34 -4.06 18.54 56.85
N PHE A 35 -2.98 18.21 56.15
CA PHE A 35 -2.79 18.42 54.72
C PHE A 35 -3.06 17.09 54.00
N GLN A 36 -4.08 17.04 53.15
CA GLN A 36 -4.32 15.91 52.26
C GLN A 36 -3.99 16.30 50.82
N PRO A 37 -3.14 15.54 50.10
CA PRO A 37 -2.76 15.89 48.74
C PRO A 37 -3.91 15.70 47.75
N ILE A 38 -4.11 16.70 46.89
CA ILE A 38 -4.86 16.60 45.64
C ILE A 38 -3.82 16.57 44.53
N VAL A 39 -3.84 15.52 43.70
CA VAL A 39 -2.82 15.31 42.67
C VAL A 39 -3.43 15.37 41.27
N ASP A 40 -2.62 15.74 40.30
CA ASP A 40 -2.95 15.56 38.89
C ASP A 40 -2.86 14.07 38.55
N VAL A 41 -3.95 13.47 38.04
CA VAL A 41 -4.02 12.01 37.82
C VAL A 41 -3.19 11.53 36.63
N HIS A 42 -2.73 12.45 35.78
CA HIS A 42 -1.91 12.15 34.60
C HIS A 42 -0.42 12.20 34.91
N THR A 43 0.00 13.22 35.67
CA THR A 43 1.41 13.48 35.99
C THR A 43 1.82 12.96 37.36
N GLY A 44 0.86 12.80 38.29
CA GLY A 44 1.10 12.43 39.68
C GLY A 44 1.64 13.56 40.56
N ASN A 45 1.77 14.78 40.01
CA ASN A 45 2.22 15.99 40.70
C ASN A 45 1.14 16.49 41.68
N VAL A 46 1.56 17.16 42.76
CA VAL A 46 0.62 17.77 43.72
C VAL A 46 0.09 19.09 43.16
N ALA A 47 -1.22 19.18 43.02
CA ALA A 47 -1.94 20.37 42.57
C ALA A 47 -2.29 21.29 43.74
N SER A 48 -2.85 20.73 44.82
CA SER A 48 -3.18 21.45 46.04
C SER A 48 -3.20 20.50 47.24
N PHE A 49 -3.33 21.07 48.44
CA PHE A 49 -3.64 20.31 49.64
C PHE A 49 -4.99 20.75 50.20
N GLU A 50 -5.89 19.81 50.47
CA GLU A 50 -7.06 20.09 51.28
C GLU A 50 -6.65 20.17 52.75
N ILE A 51 -7.06 21.26 53.40
CA ILE A 51 -6.81 21.51 54.82
C ILE A 51 -7.99 21.04 55.65
N LEU A 52 -7.76 19.94 56.35
CA LEU A 52 -8.74 19.31 57.21
C LEU A 52 -8.46 19.60 58.68
N ALA A 53 -9.46 20.15 59.38
CA ALA A 53 -9.35 20.39 60.80
C ALA A 53 -9.16 19.06 61.57
N ARG A 54 -8.22 19.03 62.52
CA ARG A 54 -8.06 17.94 63.48
C ARG A 54 -8.02 18.52 64.88
N TRP A 55 -8.69 17.85 65.81
CA TRP A 55 -8.70 18.24 67.22
C TRP A 55 -8.31 17.03 68.07
N GLY A 56 -7.07 17.03 68.56
CA GLY A 56 -6.60 16.04 69.54
C GLY A 56 -6.68 16.62 70.94
N ASP A 57 -7.63 16.14 71.75
CA ASP A 57 -7.70 16.54 73.16
C ASP A 57 -6.81 15.62 74.01
N PRO A 58 -5.88 16.15 74.84
CA PRO A 58 -4.98 15.35 75.66
C PRO A 58 -5.67 14.40 76.65
N ARG A 59 -6.95 14.64 76.98
CA ARG A 59 -7.73 13.85 77.93
C ARG A 59 -8.72 12.92 77.22
N SER A 60 -9.32 13.38 76.12
CA SER A 60 -10.41 12.67 75.43
C SER A 60 -10.00 12.01 74.10
N GLY A 61 -8.75 12.15 73.68
CA GLY A 61 -8.26 11.64 72.40
C GLY A 61 -8.74 12.47 71.21
N ASP A 62 -8.70 11.86 70.02
CA ASP A 62 -9.07 12.55 68.79
C ASP A 62 -10.59 12.78 68.70
N ILE A 63 -10.98 14.03 68.46
CA ILE A 63 -12.36 14.46 68.31
C ILE A 63 -12.67 14.61 66.82
N SER A 64 -13.67 13.87 66.35
CA SER A 64 -14.09 13.91 64.95
C SER A 64 -14.55 15.30 64.51
N PRO A 65 -14.13 15.79 63.33
CA PRO A 65 -14.67 17.01 62.71
C PRO A 65 -16.19 17.03 62.59
N SER A 66 -16.81 15.88 62.28
CA SER A 66 -18.26 15.73 62.20
C SER A 66 -18.98 16.00 63.54
N THR A 67 -18.26 15.92 64.66
CA THR A 67 -18.79 16.21 66.00
C THR A 67 -18.65 17.70 66.36
N PHE A 68 -17.48 18.30 66.15
CA PHE A 68 -17.21 19.66 66.64
C PHE A 68 -17.55 20.76 65.64
N ILE A 69 -17.42 20.55 64.31
CA ILE A 69 -17.68 21.61 63.31
C ILE A 69 -19.14 22.09 63.38
N PRO A 70 -20.18 21.22 63.32
CA PRO A 70 -21.58 21.67 63.40
C PRO A 70 -21.92 22.37 64.71
N ARG A 71 -21.15 22.09 65.78
CA ARG A 71 -21.30 22.77 67.06
C ARG A 71 -20.70 24.19 67.01
N LEU A 72 -19.50 24.34 66.45
CA LEU A 72 -18.85 25.64 66.33
C LEU A 72 -19.66 26.58 65.44
N GLU A 73 -20.21 26.08 64.33
CA GLU A 73 -21.11 26.82 63.44
C GLU A 73 -22.34 27.35 64.18
N ARG A 74 -23.10 26.47 64.86
CA ARG A 74 -24.29 26.86 65.64
C ARG A 74 -24.00 27.87 66.76
N ASN A 75 -22.74 27.94 67.22
CA ASN A 75 -22.32 28.87 68.25
C ASN A 75 -21.63 30.14 67.71
N GLY A 76 -21.46 30.28 66.40
CA GLY A 76 -20.75 31.42 65.78
C GLY A 76 -19.26 31.46 66.13
N LEU A 77 -18.64 30.28 66.23
CA LEU A 77 -17.22 30.10 66.51
C LEU A 77 -16.44 29.54 65.32
N ILE A 78 -17.10 29.31 64.18
CA ILE A 78 -16.45 28.75 63.00
C ILE A 78 -15.35 29.68 62.45
N ASP A 79 -15.59 31.00 62.44
CA ASP A 79 -14.60 32.00 62.03
C ASP A 79 -13.30 31.91 62.84
N MET A 80 -13.40 31.71 64.17
CA MET A 80 -12.24 31.55 65.04
C MET A 80 -11.41 30.31 64.68
N LEU A 81 -12.08 29.23 64.26
CA LEU A 81 -11.40 28.02 63.80
C LEU A 81 -10.78 28.25 62.41
N SER A 82 -11.55 28.75 61.45
CA SER A 82 -11.09 28.98 60.07
C SER A 82 -9.89 29.91 60.03
N ASP A 83 -9.96 31.06 60.70
CA ASP A 83 -8.86 32.04 60.72
C ASP A 83 -7.57 31.42 61.29
N ALA A 84 -7.68 30.63 62.36
CA ALA A 84 -6.54 29.94 62.97
C ALA A 84 -5.95 28.84 62.08
N LEU A 85 -6.79 28.06 61.38
CA LEU A 85 -6.33 27.02 60.47
C LEU A 85 -5.69 27.62 59.21
N ILE A 86 -6.27 28.68 58.65
CA ILE A 86 -5.74 29.38 57.48
C ILE A 86 -4.37 29.97 57.81
N ASP A 87 -4.24 30.70 58.93
CA ASP A 87 -2.97 31.29 59.34
C ASP A 87 -1.88 30.21 59.52
N ARG A 88 -2.18 29.12 60.25
CA ARG A 88 -1.23 28.03 60.50
C ARG A 88 -0.83 27.29 59.23
N ALA A 89 -1.79 26.92 58.41
CA ALA A 89 -1.52 26.17 57.18
C ALA A 89 -0.70 27.00 56.20
N CYS A 90 -1.08 28.27 55.99
CA CYS A 90 -0.37 29.18 55.11
C CYS A 90 1.05 29.46 55.61
N ARG A 91 1.25 29.72 56.92
CA ARG A 91 2.61 29.89 57.48
C ARG A 91 3.47 28.65 57.32
N ALA A 92 2.90 27.47 57.54
CA ALA A 92 3.63 26.20 57.39
C ALA A 92 4.07 25.98 55.94
N ALA A 93 3.22 26.34 54.98
CA ALA A 93 3.42 26.08 53.56
C ALA A 93 4.12 27.22 52.78
N ALA A 94 4.22 28.44 53.33
CA ALA A 94 4.73 29.62 52.63
C ALA A 94 6.16 29.44 52.08
N ALA A 95 7.00 28.64 52.75
CA ALA A 95 8.38 28.37 52.34
C ALA A 95 8.54 27.08 51.49
N TRP A 96 7.45 26.38 51.15
CA TRP A 96 7.54 25.14 50.40
C TRP A 96 7.83 25.43 48.91
N PRO A 97 8.65 24.60 48.24
CA PRO A 97 8.99 24.79 46.83
C PRO A 97 7.83 24.39 45.90
N GLY A 98 7.75 25.02 44.72
CA GLY A 98 6.77 24.71 43.68
C GLY A 98 5.54 25.63 43.67
N GLN A 99 4.60 25.34 42.78
CA GLN A 99 3.27 25.98 42.79
C GLN A 99 2.21 24.94 43.14
N PHE A 100 1.52 25.16 44.24
CA PHE A 100 0.42 24.33 44.73
C PHE A 100 -0.58 25.23 45.47
N GLY A 101 -1.84 24.80 45.52
CA GLY A 101 -2.90 25.48 46.26
C GLY A 101 -3.11 24.95 47.69
N LEU A 102 -3.83 25.71 48.51
CA LEU A 102 -4.39 25.26 49.79
C LEU A 102 -5.90 25.44 49.78
N ALA A 103 -6.64 24.32 49.90
CA ALA A 103 -8.09 24.29 49.87
C ALA A 103 -8.67 24.28 51.29
N PHE A 104 -9.66 25.14 51.56
CA PHE A 104 -10.32 25.25 52.86
C PHE A 104 -11.84 25.15 52.71
N ASN A 105 -12.45 24.32 53.55
CA ASN A 105 -13.89 24.20 53.66
C ASN A 105 -14.51 25.47 54.28
N ILE A 106 -15.56 25.99 53.67
CA ILE A 106 -16.28 27.19 54.12
C ILE A 106 -17.70 26.86 54.60
N SER A 107 -18.06 27.43 55.74
CA SER A 107 -19.39 27.29 56.33
C SER A 107 -20.43 28.20 55.64
N PRO A 108 -21.71 27.77 55.53
CA PRO A 108 -22.78 28.63 55.01
C PRO A 108 -22.90 29.97 55.73
N THR A 109 -22.62 30.00 57.04
CA THR A 109 -22.68 31.22 57.84
C THR A 109 -21.66 32.28 57.42
N GLN A 110 -20.50 31.84 56.90
CA GLN A 110 -19.44 32.73 56.43
C GLN A 110 -19.80 33.36 55.08
N LEU A 111 -20.56 32.65 54.24
CA LEU A 111 -21.10 33.16 52.97
C LEU A 111 -22.22 34.19 53.12
N THR A 112 -22.63 34.50 54.36
CA THR A 112 -23.54 35.63 54.64
C THR A 112 -22.81 36.85 55.20
N ASN A 113 -21.53 36.71 55.57
CA ASN A 113 -20.74 37.76 56.20
C ASN A 113 -20.02 38.63 55.16
N ALA A 114 -20.40 39.91 55.08
CA ALA A 114 -19.81 40.91 54.18
C ALA A 114 -18.30 41.06 54.31
N ASP A 115 -17.78 40.90 55.53
CA ASP A 115 -16.39 41.19 55.86
C ASP A 115 -15.47 39.99 55.58
N PHE A 116 -16.04 38.83 55.24
CA PHE A 116 -15.28 37.59 55.04
C PHE A 116 -14.20 37.70 53.94
N PRO A 117 -14.49 38.23 52.73
CA PRO A 117 -13.46 38.36 51.68
C PRO A 117 -12.25 39.18 52.12
N GLN A 118 -12.49 40.31 52.79
CA GLN A 118 -11.41 41.16 53.29
C GLN A 118 -10.64 40.49 54.42
N ARG A 119 -11.33 39.87 55.38
CA ARG A 119 -10.69 39.16 56.51
C ARG A 119 -9.81 38.00 56.05
N LEU A 120 -10.25 37.24 55.04
CA LEU A 120 -9.46 36.19 54.42
C LEU A 120 -8.18 36.76 53.80
N ALA A 121 -8.32 37.81 52.97
CA ALA A 121 -7.19 38.45 52.31
C ALA A 121 -6.15 38.97 53.32
N ASP A 122 -6.60 39.62 54.40
CA ASP A 122 -5.71 40.14 55.45
C ASP A 122 -4.99 39.02 56.21
N THR A 123 -5.71 37.94 56.54
CA THR A 123 -5.14 36.76 57.23
C THR A 123 -4.07 36.10 56.37
N VAL A 124 -4.36 35.84 55.10
CA VAL A 124 -3.43 35.18 54.16
C VAL A 124 -2.22 36.09 53.91
N ALA A 125 -2.42 37.39 53.68
CA ALA A 125 -1.35 38.35 53.46
C ALA A 125 -0.34 38.39 54.63
N ALA A 126 -0.81 38.25 55.88
CA ALA A 126 0.04 38.21 57.06
C ALA A 126 0.93 36.96 57.19
N THR A 127 0.72 35.94 56.34
CA THR A 127 1.51 34.70 56.34
C THR A 127 2.59 34.66 55.26
N GLY A 128 2.48 35.50 54.22
CA GLY A 128 3.33 35.46 53.03
C GLY A 128 2.94 34.41 51.99
N PHE A 129 1.85 33.65 52.21
CA PHE A 129 1.31 32.74 51.19
C PHE A 129 0.53 33.52 50.10
N PRO A 130 0.66 33.18 48.81
CA PRO A 130 -0.07 33.88 47.75
C PRO A 130 -1.59 33.63 47.81
N LEU A 131 -2.38 34.72 47.77
CA LEU A 131 -3.85 34.64 47.83
C LEU A 131 -4.46 33.89 46.64
N ASP A 132 -3.85 34.00 45.46
CA ASP A 132 -4.26 33.33 44.21
C ASP A 132 -4.07 31.80 44.21
N ARG A 133 -3.46 31.28 45.27
CA ARG A 133 -3.29 29.84 45.54
C ARG A 133 -4.23 29.35 46.64
N ILE A 134 -5.08 30.21 47.20
CA ILE A 134 -6.11 29.79 48.13
C ILE A 134 -7.30 29.29 47.31
N GLU A 135 -7.84 28.16 47.74
CA GLU A 135 -9.04 27.55 47.19
C GLU A 135 -10.07 27.42 48.32
N LEU A 136 -11.32 27.74 48.04
CA LEU A 136 -12.41 27.65 49.01
C LEU A 136 -13.43 26.63 48.53
N GLU A 137 -13.73 25.67 49.38
CA GLU A 137 -14.66 24.59 49.08
C GLU A 137 -16.01 24.90 49.74
N VAL A 138 -17.06 24.91 48.92
CA VAL A 138 -18.43 25.13 49.37
C VAL A 138 -19.30 23.93 49.03
N THR A 139 -20.05 23.46 50.01
CA THR A 139 -20.97 22.34 49.78
C THR A 139 -22.20 22.80 49.02
N GLU A 140 -22.77 21.91 48.23
CA GLU A 140 -24.03 22.11 47.51
C GLU A 140 -25.18 22.61 48.42
N ALA A 141 -25.28 22.10 49.65
CA ALA A 141 -26.30 22.52 50.62
C ALA A 141 -26.08 23.95 51.17
N SER A 142 -24.83 24.42 51.23
CA SER A 142 -24.49 25.74 51.77
C SER A 142 -25.06 26.89 50.95
N LEU A 143 -25.30 26.64 49.67
CA LEU A 143 -25.74 27.64 48.70
C LEU A 143 -27.26 27.83 48.67
N ILE A 144 -28.06 27.10 49.46
CA ILE A 144 -29.55 27.10 49.37
C ILE A 144 -30.19 28.28 50.13
N SER A 145 -29.47 28.90 51.07
CA SER A 145 -30.09 29.75 52.10
C SER A 145 -30.27 31.22 51.69
N ASP A 146 -29.33 31.79 50.92
CA ASP A 146 -29.30 33.18 50.46
C ASP A 146 -28.41 33.31 49.21
N ASP A 147 -28.95 32.85 48.07
CA ASP A 147 -28.23 32.72 46.79
C ASP A 147 -27.53 34.01 46.35
N ASP A 148 -28.21 35.16 46.44
CA ASP A 148 -27.68 36.45 45.98
C ASP A 148 -26.48 36.89 46.81
N ARG A 149 -26.57 36.74 48.15
CA ARG A 149 -25.49 37.16 49.03
C ARG A 149 -24.26 36.27 48.90
N ALA A 150 -24.48 34.96 48.86
CA ALA A 150 -23.41 33.98 48.65
C ALA A 150 -22.73 34.21 47.30
N TYR A 151 -23.50 34.46 46.23
CA TYR A 151 -22.96 34.77 44.91
C TYR A 151 -22.04 36.01 44.94
N GLN A 152 -22.47 37.12 45.55
CA GLN A 152 -21.66 38.33 45.62
C GLN A 152 -20.34 38.11 46.39
N ILE A 153 -20.39 37.38 47.50
CA ILE A 153 -19.19 37.07 48.31
C ILE A 153 -18.22 36.17 47.53
N LEU A 154 -18.73 35.11 46.91
CA LEU A 154 -17.90 34.19 46.12
C LEU A 154 -17.31 34.89 44.88
N ARG A 155 -18.07 35.76 44.25
CA ARG A 155 -17.58 36.58 43.13
C ARG A 155 -16.50 37.56 43.58
N GLU A 156 -16.68 38.24 44.70
CA GLU A 156 -15.64 39.13 45.24
C GLU A 156 -14.34 38.37 45.57
N LEU A 157 -14.47 37.17 46.14
CA LEU A 157 -13.33 36.28 46.42
C LEU A 157 -12.62 35.86 45.12
N ASN A 158 -13.38 35.45 44.10
CA ASN A 158 -12.86 35.07 42.79
C ASN A 158 -12.18 36.24 42.07
N ASP A 159 -12.76 37.45 42.10
CA ASP A 159 -12.18 38.68 41.55
C ASP A 159 -10.85 39.06 42.24
N ARG A 160 -10.64 38.62 43.49
CA ARG A 160 -9.38 38.76 44.25
C ARG A 160 -8.36 37.63 43.95
N GLY A 161 -8.72 36.67 43.11
CA GLY A 161 -7.88 35.54 42.68
C GLY A 161 -8.08 34.25 43.47
N VAL A 162 -8.97 34.22 44.48
CA VAL A 162 -9.26 33.01 45.26
C VAL A 162 -10.10 32.05 44.41
N ARG A 163 -9.68 30.78 44.32
CA ARG A 163 -10.42 29.79 43.54
C ARG A 163 -11.60 29.25 44.33
N ILE A 164 -12.72 29.00 43.68
CA ILE A 164 -13.92 28.45 44.33
C ILE A 164 -14.18 27.04 43.80
N ALA A 165 -14.31 26.08 44.71
CA ALA A 165 -14.66 24.71 44.42
C ALA A 165 -16.05 24.38 44.97
N ILE A 166 -16.85 23.66 44.19
CA ILE A 166 -18.07 23.02 44.71
C ILE A 166 -17.75 21.60 45.19
N ASP A 167 -18.13 21.31 46.42
CA ASP A 167 -17.89 20.06 47.13
C ASP A 167 -19.18 19.22 47.27
N ASP A 168 -19.02 17.91 47.48
CA ASP A 168 -20.09 16.91 47.61
C ASP A 168 -21.10 16.95 46.43
N PHE A 169 -20.61 17.14 45.20
CA PHE A 169 -21.51 17.27 44.05
C PHE A 169 -22.26 15.97 43.72
N GLY A 170 -23.57 16.08 43.51
CA GLY A 170 -24.45 14.95 43.18
C GLY A 170 -25.19 14.36 44.38
N THR A 171 -25.24 15.11 45.49
CA THR A 171 -25.69 14.61 46.78
C THR A 171 -26.81 15.46 47.39
N GLY A 172 -27.00 16.66 46.84
CA GLY A 172 -28.06 17.61 47.15
C GLY A 172 -28.88 18.06 45.92
N TYR A 173 -29.29 19.34 45.91
CA TYR A 173 -30.32 19.91 45.02
C TYR A 173 -29.79 21.02 44.06
N SER A 174 -28.53 21.00 43.65
CA SER A 174 -27.96 21.97 42.72
C SER A 174 -28.63 21.86 41.38
N SER A 175 -29.28 22.94 40.97
CA SER A 175 -29.65 23.12 39.57
C SER A 175 -28.41 23.41 38.75
N LEU A 176 -28.33 22.88 37.53
CA LEU A 176 -27.30 23.23 36.54
C LEU A 176 -27.15 24.75 36.35
N ALA A 177 -28.25 25.50 36.46
CA ALA A 177 -28.26 26.97 36.40
C ALA A 177 -27.37 27.63 37.48
N ARG A 178 -27.19 27.00 38.65
CA ARG A 178 -26.31 27.51 39.72
C ARG A 178 -24.84 27.26 39.40
N LEU A 179 -24.52 26.08 38.86
CA LEU A 179 -23.16 25.79 38.40
C LEU A 179 -22.72 26.76 37.31
N GLU A 180 -23.63 27.16 36.42
CA GLU A 180 -23.35 28.17 35.39
C GLU A 180 -23.24 29.59 35.97
N ALA A 181 -24.10 29.94 36.93
CA ALA A 181 -24.14 31.31 37.46
C ALA A 181 -22.97 31.63 38.39
N PHE A 182 -22.55 30.71 39.24
CA PHE A 182 -21.53 30.93 40.26
C PHE A 182 -20.11 30.79 39.69
N PRO A 183 -19.11 31.51 40.23
CA PRO A 183 -17.74 31.51 39.72
C PRO A 183 -16.95 30.30 40.21
N PHE A 184 -17.44 29.08 39.92
CA PHE A 184 -16.72 27.85 40.28
C PHE A 184 -15.57 27.57 39.31
N ASP A 185 -14.39 27.34 39.87
CA ASP A 185 -13.20 26.91 39.16
C ASP A 185 -13.04 25.38 39.22
N LYS A 186 -13.61 24.73 40.24
CA LYS A 186 -13.48 23.30 40.51
C LYS A 186 -14.80 22.64 40.88
N LEU A 187 -14.92 21.38 40.50
CA LEU A 187 -16.03 20.50 40.89
C LEU A 187 -15.46 19.22 41.50
N LYS A 188 -15.83 18.90 42.74
CA LYS A 188 -15.40 17.66 43.42
C LYS A 188 -16.48 16.57 43.32
N ILE A 189 -16.07 15.38 42.91
CA ILE A 189 -16.91 14.18 42.85
C ILE A 189 -16.84 13.48 44.21
N ASP A 190 -17.98 13.34 44.86
CA ASP A 190 -18.10 12.66 46.15
C ASP A 190 -17.59 11.20 46.08
N ALA A 191 -16.85 10.79 47.12
CA ALA A 191 -16.25 9.47 47.24
C ALA A 191 -17.22 8.29 47.05
N ARG A 192 -18.52 8.45 47.31
CA ARG A 192 -19.53 7.41 47.10
C ARG A 192 -19.63 6.96 45.64
N PHE A 193 -19.32 7.84 44.70
CA PHE A 193 -19.37 7.59 43.26
C PHE A 193 -18.03 7.07 42.72
N VAL A 194 -16.95 7.26 43.47
CA VAL A 194 -15.59 6.80 43.13
C VAL A 194 -15.32 5.42 43.73
N HIS A 195 -15.64 5.22 45.01
CA HIS A 195 -15.32 3.97 45.69
C HIS A 195 -15.93 2.75 44.99
N GLY A 196 -15.10 1.81 44.55
CA GLY A 196 -15.51 0.57 43.86
C GLY A 196 -16.07 0.79 42.44
N LEU A 197 -15.71 1.89 41.78
CA LEU A 197 -16.16 2.17 40.41
C LEU A 197 -15.61 1.16 39.37
N ASP A 198 -14.49 0.49 39.67
CA ASP A 198 -13.91 -0.59 38.88
C ASP A 198 -14.85 -1.80 38.71
N GLY A 199 -15.67 -2.08 39.72
CA GLY A 199 -16.66 -3.16 39.71
C GLY A 199 -18.10 -2.75 39.33
N ASP A 200 -18.40 -1.46 39.19
CA ASP A 200 -19.78 -0.97 39.07
C ASP A 200 -19.95 -0.04 37.85
N SER A 201 -20.63 -0.54 36.81
CA SER A 201 -20.89 0.22 35.58
C SER A 201 -21.80 1.42 35.79
N SER A 202 -22.66 1.41 36.82
CA SER A 202 -23.51 2.55 37.17
C SER A 202 -22.68 3.69 37.74
N LYS A 203 -21.75 3.39 38.66
CA LYS A 203 -20.81 4.38 39.21
C LYS A 203 -19.92 4.98 38.12
N ARG A 204 -19.39 4.15 37.21
CA ARG A 204 -18.62 4.62 36.04
C ARG A 204 -19.41 5.61 35.19
N ARG A 205 -20.67 5.32 34.88
CA ARG A 205 -21.53 6.24 34.11
C ARG A 205 -21.78 7.56 34.84
N ILE A 206 -21.99 7.52 36.16
CA ILE A 206 -22.20 8.73 36.97
C ILE A 206 -20.93 9.57 37.01
N ALA A 207 -19.78 8.97 37.33
CA ALA A 207 -18.48 9.65 37.34
C ALA A 207 -18.17 10.29 35.98
N ALA A 208 -18.34 9.53 34.87
CA ALA A 208 -18.17 10.04 33.51
C ALA A 208 -19.08 11.24 33.20
N SER A 209 -20.34 11.21 33.66
CA SER A 209 -21.29 12.31 33.47
C SER A 209 -20.88 13.57 34.22
N ILE A 210 -20.38 13.42 35.46
CA ILE A 210 -19.92 14.54 36.28
C ILE A 210 -18.63 15.14 35.70
N ILE A 211 -17.68 14.29 35.27
CA ILE A 211 -16.45 14.73 34.58
C ILE A 211 -16.80 15.54 33.33
N GLY A 212 -17.65 14.98 32.46
CA GLY A 212 -18.09 15.64 31.24
C GLY A 212 -18.81 16.95 31.49
N LEU A 213 -19.62 17.05 32.55
CA LEU A 213 -20.29 18.28 32.95
C LEU A 213 -19.29 19.35 33.39
N GLY A 214 -18.37 19.03 34.31
CA GLY A 214 -17.38 19.98 34.81
C GLY A 214 -16.52 20.54 33.67
N GLN A 215 -16.03 19.68 32.79
CA GLN A 215 -15.25 20.07 31.63
C GLN A 215 -16.04 20.92 30.63
N SER A 216 -17.33 20.65 30.43
CA SER A 216 -18.20 21.45 29.56
C SER A 216 -18.45 22.86 30.09
N LEU A 217 -18.39 23.03 31.42
CA LEU A 217 -18.49 24.34 32.09
C LEU A 217 -17.13 25.01 32.30
N GLY A 218 -16.04 24.40 31.84
CA GLY A 218 -14.68 24.93 32.00
C GLY A 218 -14.12 24.80 33.42
N MET A 219 -14.71 23.92 34.24
CA MET A 219 -14.26 23.63 35.61
C MET A 219 -13.28 22.46 35.62
N ILE A 220 -12.31 22.50 36.53
CA ILE A 220 -11.41 21.38 36.83
C ILE A 220 -12.16 20.37 37.70
N VAL A 221 -12.14 19.10 37.33
CA VAL A 221 -12.85 18.04 38.07
C VAL A 221 -11.88 17.28 38.99
N VAL A 222 -12.26 17.18 40.27
CA VAL A 222 -11.50 16.44 41.31
C VAL A 222 -12.29 15.20 41.72
N ALA A 223 -11.71 14.02 41.61
CA ALA A 223 -12.34 12.80 42.13
C ALA A 223 -11.85 12.47 43.54
N GLU A 224 -12.77 12.33 44.50
CA GLU A 224 -12.44 12.05 45.90
C GLU A 224 -12.52 10.57 46.26
N GLY A 225 -11.80 10.18 47.31
CA GLY A 225 -11.89 8.81 47.85
C GLY A 225 -11.20 7.75 47.00
N ILE A 226 -10.19 8.12 46.20
CA ILE A 226 -9.43 7.16 45.39
C ILE A 226 -8.53 6.31 46.31
N GLU A 227 -8.77 5.01 46.38
CA GLU A 227 -8.02 4.10 47.25
C GLU A 227 -7.15 3.11 46.47
N THR A 228 -7.52 2.81 45.23
CA THR A 228 -6.85 1.80 44.41
C THR A 228 -6.34 2.36 43.08
N ALA A 229 -5.30 1.72 42.54
CA ALA A 229 -4.77 2.06 41.23
C ALA A 229 -5.76 1.76 40.09
N ALA A 230 -6.71 0.84 40.30
CA ALA A 230 -7.75 0.52 39.32
C ALA A 230 -8.78 1.66 39.20
N GLU A 231 -9.23 2.23 40.33
CA GLU A 231 -10.09 3.42 40.35
C GLU A 231 -9.41 4.62 39.68
N GLU A 232 -8.13 4.88 39.99
CA GLU A 232 -7.35 5.94 39.33
C GLU A 232 -7.27 5.73 37.81
N ALA A 233 -6.95 4.51 37.37
CA ALA A 233 -6.78 4.22 35.94
C ALA A 233 -8.07 4.52 35.17
N ILE A 234 -9.22 4.10 35.68
CA ILE A 234 -10.50 4.38 35.04
C ILE A 234 -10.84 5.87 35.07
N LEU A 235 -10.60 6.58 36.18
CA LEU A 235 -10.83 8.02 36.25
C LEU A 235 -9.94 8.80 35.27
N ARG A 236 -8.69 8.38 35.10
CA ARG A 236 -7.75 8.93 34.12
C ARG A 236 -8.23 8.67 32.69
N ASP A 237 -8.70 7.46 32.40
CA ASP A 237 -9.23 7.10 31.07
C ASP A 237 -10.55 7.83 30.76
N LEU A 238 -11.35 8.13 31.79
CA LEU A 238 -12.53 9.00 31.70
C LEU A 238 -12.17 10.49 31.54
N GLY A 239 -10.90 10.86 31.67
CA GLY A 239 -10.40 12.21 31.52
C GLY A 239 -10.53 13.09 32.76
N CYS A 240 -10.63 12.53 33.97
CA CYS A 240 -10.63 13.31 35.21
C CYS A 240 -9.33 14.12 35.35
N ASP A 241 -9.39 15.36 35.84
CA ASP A 241 -8.19 16.22 35.92
C ASP A 241 -7.35 15.91 37.16
N LEU A 242 -7.99 15.89 38.33
CA LEU A 242 -7.36 15.79 39.64
C LEU A 242 -7.97 14.65 40.47
N GLY A 243 -7.19 14.09 41.38
CA GLY A 243 -7.57 13.00 42.26
C GLY A 243 -7.14 13.22 43.70
N GLN A 244 -7.99 12.82 44.64
CA GLN A 244 -7.74 12.85 46.07
C GLN A 244 -8.13 11.51 46.71
N GLY A 245 -7.28 11.01 47.59
CA GLY A 245 -7.56 9.77 48.30
C GLY A 245 -6.33 9.14 48.93
N TRP A 246 -6.55 8.03 49.63
CA TRP A 246 -5.49 7.34 50.37
C TRP A 246 -4.43 6.71 49.48
N LEU A 247 -4.74 6.50 48.18
CA LEU A 247 -3.75 6.12 47.18
C LEU A 247 -2.60 7.13 47.10
N TYR A 248 -2.90 8.43 47.26
CA TYR A 248 -1.93 9.51 47.08
C TYR A 248 -1.27 9.94 48.38
N GLY A 249 -2.04 9.94 49.46
CA GLY A 249 -1.59 10.25 50.81
C GLY A 249 -2.77 10.46 51.75
N LYS A 250 -2.62 10.04 53.00
CA LYS A 250 -3.60 10.32 54.06
C LYS A 250 -3.44 11.76 54.56
N PRO A 251 -4.49 12.38 55.11
CA PRO A 251 -4.37 13.67 55.79
C PRO A 251 -3.31 13.60 56.89
N GLY A 252 -2.28 14.42 56.79
CA GLY A 252 -1.11 14.37 57.67
C GLY A 252 -0.64 15.75 58.11
N GLN A 253 0.35 15.80 58.99
CA GLN A 253 0.94 17.08 59.42
C GLN A 253 1.80 17.71 58.32
N ALA A 254 2.10 19.00 58.45
CA ALA A 254 3.01 19.72 57.55
C ALA A 254 4.35 18.99 57.33
N ALA A 255 4.89 18.36 58.37
CA ALA A 255 6.14 17.59 58.33
C ALA A 255 6.06 16.33 57.45
N GLU A 256 4.87 15.80 57.20
CA GLU A 256 4.62 14.63 56.34
C GLU A 256 4.24 15.06 54.92
N ALA A 257 3.52 16.18 54.78
CA ALA A 257 3.07 16.72 53.51
C ALA A 257 4.20 17.35 52.68
N GLN A 258 5.14 18.07 53.31
CA GLN A 258 6.25 18.70 52.59
C GLN A 258 7.16 17.67 51.86
N PRO A 259 7.59 16.56 52.49
CA PRO A 259 8.33 15.51 51.78
C PRO A 259 7.53 14.88 50.63
N LEU A 260 6.21 14.74 50.79
CA LEU A 260 5.35 14.22 49.73
C LEU A 260 5.34 15.15 48.50
N LEU A 261 5.21 16.46 48.73
CA LEU A 261 5.33 17.48 47.68
C LEU A 261 6.69 17.43 47.00
N MET A 262 7.78 17.30 47.75
CA MET A 262 9.12 17.19 47.17
C MET A 262 9.32 15.92 46.34
N LYS A 263 8.71 14.80 46.76
CA LYS A 263 8.79 13.52 46.05
C LYS A 263 7.99 13.54 44.74
N ARG A 264 6.80 14.12 44.76
CA ARG A 264 5.87 14.15 43.62
C ARG A 264 6.12 15.33 42.68
N GLY A 265 6.66 16.44 43.18
CA GLY A 265 6.71 17.71 42.47
C GLY A 265 5.41 18.51 42.64
N GLY A 266 5.53 19.84 42.62
CA GLY A 266 4.39 20.75 42.46
C GLY A 266 4.15 21.04 40.99
N ILE A 267 2.93 21.46 40.63
CA ILE A 267 2.62 21.85 39.25
C ILE A 267 3.47 23.07 38.86
N ASN A 268 4.11 23.04 37.69
CA ASN A 268 4.82 24.19 37.12
C ASN A 268 3.85 24.98 36.24
N ALA A 269 3.24 26.04 36.80
CA ALA A 269 2.27 26.92 36.16
C ALA A 269 0.96 26.22 35.73
N SER A 270 -0.14 26.95 35.84
CA SER A 270 -1.48 26.53 35.45
C SER A 270 -1.51 26.07 33.99
N VAL A 271 -1.35 24.76 33.77
CA VAL A 271 -1.78 24.14 32.53
C VAL A 271 -3.30 24.28 32.59
N ARG A 272 -3.85 25.27 31.88
CA ARG A 272 -5.26 25.20 31.50
C ARG A 272 -5.44 23.80 30.89
N PRO A 273 -6.52 23.07 31.21
CA PRO A 273 -6.84 21.84 30.49
C PRO A 273 -6.61 22.13 29.01
N LEU A 274 -5.90 21.26 28.30
CA LEU A 274 -5.78 21.36 26.83
C LEU A 274 -7.17 21.72 26.30
N ASP A 275 -7.28 22.66 25.33
CA ASP A 275 -8.53 23.00 24.63
C ASP A 275 -9.06 21.76 23.87
N ALA A 276 -9.50 20.80 24.66
CA ALA A 276 -9.84 19.43 24.37
C ALA A 276 -10.99 19.06 25.31
N SER A 277 -11.88 20.02 25.55
CA SER A 277 -13.17 19.73 26.18
C SER A 277 -13.78 18.50 25.49
N PRO A 278 -14.50 17.62 26.21
CA PRO A 278 -15.17 16.47 25.60
C PRO A 278 -16.00 16.86 24.39
N PHE A 279 -16.57 18.07 24.39
CA PHE A 279 -17.30 18.62 23.25
C PHE A 279 -16.44 18.88 22.02
N GLN A 280 -15.23 19.45 22.18
CA GLN A 280 -14.28 19.66 21.10
C GLN A 280 -13.70 18.34 20.59
N GLN A 281 -13.33 17.40 21.49
CA GLN A 281 -12.90 16.07 21.10
C GLN A 281 -14.01 15.33 20.34
N LEU A 282 -15.26 15.43 20.81
CA LEU A 282 -16.41 14.86 20.11
C LEU A 282 -16.60 15.49 18.72
N HIS A 283 -16.40 16.81 18.58
CA HIS A 283 -16.45 17.49 17.27
C HIS A 283 -15.32 17.04 16.35
N GLN A 284 -14.10 16.86 16.86
CA GLN A 284 -12.96 16.36 16.10
C GLN A 284 -13.22 14.92 15.63
N LEU A 285 -13.61 14.03 16.55
CA LEU A 285 -13.95 12.64 16.23
C LEU A 285 -15.15 12.55 15.29
N ALA A 286 -16.15 13.41 15.46
CA ALA A 286 -17.29 13.47 14.55
C ALA A 286 -16.87 13.90 13.14
N SER A 287 -16.00 14.92 13.04
CA SER A 287 -15.47 15.36 11.74
C SER A 287 -14.66 14.26 11.05
N LEU A 288 -13.82 13.53 11.80
CA LEU A 288 -13.06 12.39 11.27
C LEU A 288 -13.99 11.26 10.81
N TYR A 289 -15.01 10.96 11.60
CA TYR A 289 -16.00 9.93 11.29
C TYR A 289 -16.78 10.27 10.01
N ASP A 290 -17.22 11.52 9.86
CA ASP A 290 -18.04 11.98 8.73
C ASP A 290 -17.21 12.17 7.45
N GLN A 291 -15.93 12.56 7.56
CA GLN A 291 -15.03 12.76 6.41
C GLN A 291 -14.24 11.51 6.01
N ALA A 292 -14.39 10.40 6.73
CA ALA A 292 -13.68 9.17 6.42
C ALA A 292 -13.98 8.71 4.98
N PRO A 293 -12.95 8.35 4.16
CA PRO A 293 -13.14 7.88 2.79
C PRO A 293 -13.67 6.44 2.71
N VAL A 294 -14.21 5.92 3.82
CA VAL A 294 -14.75 4.58 3.99
C VAL A 294 -16.10 4.67 4.67
N GLY A 295 -16.94 3.67 4.46
CA GLY A 295 -18.23 3.57 5.12
C GLY A 295 -18.04 3.14 6.57
N LEU A 296 -18.35 4.03 7.52
CA LEU A 296 -18.31 3.71 8.94
C LEU A 296 -19.74 3.59 9.48
N CYS A 297 -19.99 2.53 10.24
CA CYS A 297 -21.24 2.32 10.96
C CYS A 297 -20.96 1.69 12.33
N PHE A 298 -21.71 2.11 13.34
CA PHE A 298 -21.72 1.51 14.67
C PHE A 298 -23.13 0.99 14.98
N LEU A 299 -23.20 -0.31 15.28
CA LEU A 299 -24.40 -0.99 15.74
C LEU A 299 -24.32 -1.23 17.25
N ASP A 300 -25.44 -1.05 17.97
CA ASP A 300 -25.54 -1.54 19.35
C ASP A 300 -25.72 -3.07 19.41
N MET A 301 -25.85 -3.61 20.63
CA MET A 301 -26.04 -5.05 20.86
C MET A 301 -27.40 -5.59 20.38
N ASP A 302 -28.36 -4.72 20.08
CA ASP A 302 -29.64 -5.08 19.46
C ASP A 302 -29.60 -4.90 17.92
N PHE A 303 -28.40 -4.71 17.37
CA PHE A 303 -28.13 -4.45 15.95
C PHE A 303 -28.87 -3.22 15.39
N ARG A 304 -29.05 -2.21 16.23
CA ARG A 304 -29.57 -0.89 15.82
C ARG A 304 -28.45 0.00 15.35
N HIS A 305 -28.67 0.73 14.26
CA HIS A 305 -27.74 1.73 13.76
C HIS A 305 -27.72 2.93 14.72
N VAL A 306 -26.73 2.98 15.60
CA VAL A 306 -26.53 4.09 16.52
C VAL A 306 -25.94 5.28 15.76
N ARG A 307 -24.96 5.00 14.88
CA ARG A 307 -24.29 6.00 14.06
C ARG A 307 -23.80 5.39 12.76
N ALA A 308 -23.93 6.13 11.65
CA ALA A 308 -23.33 5.80 10.37
C ALA A 308 -22.92 7.10 9.68
N ASN A 309 -21.79 7.09 8.96
CA ASN A 309 -21.39 8.25 8.18
C ASN A 309 -22.12 8.26 6.83
N GLU A 310 -22.13 9.42 6.15
CA GLU A 310 -22.79 9.55 4.85
C GLU A 310 -22.19 8.60 3.79
N HIS A 311 -20.90 8.28 3.89
CA HIS A 311 -20.28 7.33 2.97
C HIS A 311 -20.89 5.93 3.10
N PHE A 312 -21.04 5.41 4.32
CA PHE A 312 -21.68 4.11 4.59
C PHE A 312 -23.12 4.10 4.08
N ALA A 313 -23.87 5.16 4.38
CA ALA A 313 -25.25 5.29 3.95
C ALA A 313 -25.36 5.30 2.42
N SER A 314 -24.47 6.05 1.74
CA SER A 314 -24.46 6.15 0.27
C SER A 314 -24.17 4.82 -0.43
N ILE A 315 -23.31 3.97 0.15
CA ILE A 315 -23.04 2.61 -0.35
C ILE A 315 -24.33 1.77 -0.31
N HIS A 316 -25.13 1.96 0.73
CA HIS A 316 -26.41 1.27 0.93
C HIS A 316 -27.61 1.97 0.26
N GLY A 317 -27.37 3.07 -0.47
CA GLY A 317 -28.42 3.83 -1.16
C GLY A 317 -29.36 4.61 -0.23
N MET A 318 -28.91 4.95 0.98
CA MET A 318 -29.67 5.67 2.00
C MET A 318 -28.87 6.90 2.49
N THR A 319 -29.48 7.71 3.34
CA THR A 319 -28.83 8.79 4.09
C THR A 319 -28.51 8.35 5.52
N SER A 320 -27.53 8.99 6.18
CA SER A 320 -27.21 8.65 7.57
C SER A 320 -28.40 8.85 8.52
N ALA A 321 -29.27 9.80 8.22
CA ALA A 321 -30.49 10.10 8.97
C ALA A 321 -31.54 8.98 8.86
N GLU A 322 -31.67 8.35 7.69
CA GLU A 322 -32.62 7.25 7.47
C GLU A 322 -32.17 5.95 8.15
N LEU A 323 -30.86 5.74 8.29
CA LEU A 323 -30.32 4.57 8.99
C LEU A 323 -30.46 4.71 10.51
N ARG A 324 -30.23 5.91 11.06
CA ARG A 324 -30.17 6.14 12.51
C ARG A 324 -31.41 5.61 13.24
N GLY A 325 -31.18 4.73 14.21
CA GLY A 325 -32.22 4.17 15.06
C GLY A 325 -32.98 2.97 14.46
N ARG A 326 -32.76 2.64 13.18
CA ARG A 326 -33.32 1.42 12.57
C ARG A 326 -32.44 0.23 12.87
N THR A 327 -33.06 -0.93 13.01
CA THR A 327 -32.36 -2.21 13.17
C THR A 327 -31.99 -2.79 11.81
N ILE A 328 -31.00 -3.67 11.76
CA ILE A 328 -30.72 -4.43 10.53
C ILE A 328 -31.94 -5.25 10.06
N PHE A 329 -32.81 -5.65 11.00
CA PHE A 329 -34.06 -6.39 10.72
C PHE A 329 -35.10 -5.52 10.01
N ASP A 330 -35.01 -4.19 10.10
CA ASP A 330 -35.88 -3.25 9.39
C ASP A 330 -35.40 -2.97 7.96
N LEU A 331 -34.18 -3.37 7.62
CA LEU A 331 -33.49 -3.02 6.37
C LEU A 331 -33.23 -4.22 5.47
N LEU A 332 -33.14 -5.42 6.06
CA LEU A 332 -32.74 -6.64 5.38
C LEU A 332 -33.76 -7.75 5.66
N GLU A 333 -33.98 -8.61 4.67
CA GLU A 333 -34.90 -9.75 4.76
C GLU A 333 -34.26 -11.00 4.14
N GLY A 334 -34.79 -12.18 4.48
CA GLY A 334 -34.40 -13.45 3.86
C GLY A 334 -32.98 -13.93 4.17
N GLU A 335 -32.34 -14.57 3.19
CA GLU A 335 -31.00 -15.18 3.36
C GLU A 335 -29.90 -14.15 3.66
N ALA A 336 -30.02 -12.93 3.12
CA ALA A 336 -29.07 -11.85 3.36
C ALA A 336 -29.06 -11.39 4.83
N LEU A 337 -30.24 -11.30 5.45
CA LEU A 337 -30.36 -10.99 6.88
C LEU A 337 -29.71 -12.08 7.73
N GLN A 338 -29.99 -13.35 7.45
CA GLN A 338 -29.43 -14.46 8.22
C GLN A 338 -27.89 -14.48 8.15
N ALA A 339 -27.32 -14.30 6.95
CA ALA A 339 -25.88 -14.27 6.76
C ALA A 339 -25.21 -13.11 7.54
N ILE A 340 -25.84 -11.93 7.56
CA ILE A 340 -25.33 -10.77 8.30
C ILE A 340 -25.45 -10.99 9.82
N VAL A 341 -26.57 -11.53 10.30
CA VAL A 341 -26.77 -11.85 11.73
C VAL A 341 -25.70 -12.83 12.22
N ASP A 342 -25.40 -13.87 11.45
CA ASP A 342 -24.38 -14.86 11.82
C ASP A 342 -22.99 -14.21 11.96
N VAL A 343 -22.64 -13.31 11.03
CA VAL A 343 -21.36 -12.61 11.03
C VAL A 343 -21.27 -11.61 12.18
N LEU A 344 -22.32 -10.85 12.44
CA LEU A 344 -22.38 -9.90 13.56
C LEU A 344 -22.30 -10.62 14.91
N THR A 345 -23.03 -11.73 15.07
CA THR A 345 -22.99 -12.55 16.29
C THR A 345 -21.59 -13.11 16.54
N LYS A 346 -20.91 -13.56 15.47
CA LYS A 346 -19.52 -14.03 15.56
C LYS A 346 -18.55 -12.89 15.89
N ALA A 347 -18.73 -11.72 15.28
CA ALA A 347 -17.91 -10.53 15.56
C ALA A 347 -18.06 -10.06 17.01
N ALA A 348 -19.26 -10.14 17.60
CA ALA A 348 -19.49 -9.78 19.00
C ALA A 348 -18.79 -10.71 20.00
N THR A 349 -18.56 -11.98 19.62
CA THR A 349 -18.05 -13.04 20.52
C THR A 349 -16.57 -13.34 20.34
N THR A 350 -15.89 -12.73 19.36
CA THR A 350 -14.49 -12.99 19.03
C THR A 350 -13.66 -11.71 19.05
N ASP A 351 -12.37 -11.81 19.38
CA ASP A 351 -11.42 -10.69 19.25
C ASP A 351 -10.98 -10.46 17.80
N GLU A 352 -11.06 -11.49 16.95
CA GLU A 352 -10.67 -11.40 15.55
C GLU A 352 -11.75 -10.71 14.70
N PRO A 353 -11.40 -9.67 13.92
CA PRO A 353 -12.32 -9.02 13.01
C PRO A 353 -12.90 -9.99 11.98
N GLN A 354 -14.20 -9.92 11.74
CA GLN A 354 -14.86 -10.70 10.69
C GLN A 354 -14.86 -9.90 9.38
N ILE A 355 -14.11 -10.40 8.40
CA ILE A 355 -13.94 -9.77 7.09
C ILE A 355 -14.79 -10.53 6.06
N LEU A 356 -15.61 -9.79 5.31
CA LEU A 356 -16.38 -10.30 4.18
C LEU A 356 -16.06 -9.48 2.94
N GLU A 357 -16.17 -10.12 1.77
CA GLU A 357 -16.04 -9.44 0.47
C GLU A 357 -17.33 -9.57 -0.37
N PRO A 358 -18.47 -9.00 0.07
CA PRO A 358 -19.72 -9.15 -0.65
C PRO A 358 -19.77 -8.25 -1.89
N THR A 359 -20.59 -8.67 -2.86
CA THR A 359 -21.03 -7.78 -3.95
C THR A 359 -22.38 -7.19 -3.59
N PHE A 360 -22.49 -5.87 -3.57
CA PHE A 360 -23.74 -5.17 -3.25
C PHE A 360 -23.96 -4.01 -4.22
N ASN A 361 -25.16 -3.92 -4.82
CA ASN A 361 -25.50 -2.90 -5.83
C ASN A 361 -24.46 -2.75 -6.97
N GLY A 362 -23.84 -3.86 -7.40
CA GLY A 362 -22.82 -3.87 -8.45
C GLY A 362 -21.44 -3.34 -8.02
N ARG A 363 -21.24 -3.11 -6.71
CA ARG A 363 -19.95 -2.77 -6.10
C ARG A 363 -19.37 -3.98 -5.40
N GLU A 364 -18.06 -4.16 -5.50
CA GLU A 364 -17.31 -5.11 -4.70
C GLU A 364 -16.88 -4.41 -3.42
N LEU A 365 -17.37 -4.87 -2.28
CA LEU A 365 -17.11 -4.26 -0.99
C LEU A 365 -16.22 -5.18 -0.17
N ARG A 366 -15.35 -4.60 0.65
CA ARG A 366 -14.70 -5.27 1.77
C ARG A 366 -15.30 -4.73 3.06
N VAL A 367 -15.98 -5.59 3.81
CA VAL A 367 -16.69 -5.22 5.05
C VAL A 367 -16.01 -5.87 6.24
N ILE A 368 -15.56 -5.07 7.20
CA ILE A 368 -14.87 -5.50 8.41
C ILE A 368 -15.79 -5.24 9.59
N HIS A 369 -16.08 -6.27 10.37
CA HIS A 369 -16.88 -6.20 11.58
C HIS A 369 -16.00 -6.47 12.79
N SER A 370 -16.03 -5.57 13.78
CA SER A 370 -15.22 -5.68 14.99
C SER A 370 -16.04 -5.30 16.21
N ARG A 371 -15.93 -6.08 17.29
CA ARG A 371 -16.55 -5.71 18.56
C ARG A 371 -15.96 -4.41 19.11
N VAL A 372 -16.80 -3.63 19.75
CA VAL A 372 -16.41 -2.42 20.48
C VAL A 372 -16.63 -2.70 21.96
N LEU A 373 -15.62 -2.44 22.77
CA LEU A 373 -15.64 -2.65 24.22
C LEU A 373 -15.77 -1.32 24.95
N ASP A 374 -16.40 -1.31 26.12
CA ASP A 374 -16.31 -0.21 27.07
C ASP A 374 -14.99 -0.29 27.89
N LEU A 375 -14.80 0.66 28.80
CA LEU A 375 -13.63 0.74 29.68
C LEU A 375 -13.50 -0.44 30.66
N ALA A 376 -14.55 -1.23 30.89
CA ALA A 376 -14.47 -2.46 31.69
C ALA A 376 -14.32 -3.73 30.84
N GLY A 377 -14.19 -3.59 29.52
CA GLY A 377 -14.10 -4.73 28.60
C GLY A 377 -15.45 -5.38 28.29
N GLU A 378 -16.57 -4.74 28.61
CA GLU A 378 -17.90 -5.20 28.21
C GLU A 378 -18.17 -4.82 26.75
N VAL A 379 -18.75 -5.74 25.97
CA VAL A 379 -19.09 -5.47 24.56
C VAL A 379 -20.29 -4.52 24.50
N ILE A 380 -20.10 -3.33 23.90
CA ILE A 380 -21.15 -2.32 23.74
C ILE A 380 -21.77 -2.27 22.35
N GLY A 381 -21.15 -2.94 21.37
CA GLY A 381 -21.66 -2.98 20.01
C GLY A 381 -20.63 -3.48 19.00
N ILE A 382 -20.92 -3.24 17.72
CA ILE A 382 -20.11 -3.67 16.58
C ILE A 382 -19.80 -2.46 15.70
N SER A 383 -18.51 -2.25 15.44
CA SER A 383 -18.02 -1.33 14.42
C SER A 383 -17.96 -2.04 13.07
N ILE A 384 -18.51 -1.39 12.04
CA ILE A 384 -18.54 -1.88 10.67
C ILE A 384 -17.78 -0.88 9.80
N VAL A 385 -16.74 -1.35 9.13
CA VAL A 385 -15.98 -0.59 8.14
C VAL A 385 -16.21 -1.20 6.77
N THR A 386 -16.74 -0.41 5.85
CA THR A 386 -17.05 -0.82 4.48
C THR A 386 -16.15 -0.06 3.52
N ILE A 387 -15.37 -0.79 2.72
CA ILE A 387 -14.43 -0.24 1.74
C ILE A 387 -14.90 -0.68 0.36
N ASP A 388 -15.09 0.26 -0.56
CA ASP A 388 -15.35 -0.06 -1.97
C ASP A 388 -14.03 -0.41 -2.66
N VAL A 389 -13.89 -1.67 -3.08
CA VAL A 389 -12.67 -2.20 -3.72
C VAL A 389 -12.88 -2.44 -5.21
N THR A 390 -14.00 -1.99 -5.78
CA THR A 390 -14.39 -2.24 -7.18
C THR A 390 -13.33 -1.76 -8.17
N GLU A 391 -12.86 -0.52 -8.03
CA GLU A 391 -11.86 0.05 -8.94
C GLU A 391 -10.49 -0.58 -8.77
N GLU A 392 -10.08 -0.85 -7.52
CA GLU A 392 -8.82 -1.53 -7.21
C GLU A 392 -8.76 -2.92 -7.83
N ASN A 393 -9.83 -3.71 -7.70
CA ASN A 393 -9.89 -5.06 -8.26
C ASN A 393 -9.93 -5.04 -9.80
N ARG A 394 -10.63 -4.08 -10.42
CA ARG A 394 -10.58 -3.89 -11.89
C ARG A 394 -9.18 -3.60 -12.38
N LEU A 395 -8.47 -2.67 -11.74
CA LEU A 395 -7.09 -2.33 -12.11
C LEU A 395 -6.15 -3.53 -11.96
N LYS A 396 -6.26 -4.30 -10.87
CA LYS A 396 -5.49 -5.54 -10.68
C LYS A 396 -5.78 -6.57 -11.77
N ALA A 397 -7.06 -6.78 -12.10
CA ALA A 397 -7.45 -7.70 -13.16
C ALA A 397 -6.86 -7.29 -14.52
N THR A 398 -6.95 -6.01 -14.90
CA THR A 398 -6.35 -5.48 -16.12
C THR A 398 -4.83 -5.66 -16.15
N LEU A 399 -4.15 -5.46 -15.01
CA LEU A 399 -2.70 -5.65 -14.92
C LEU A 399 -2.33 -7.13 -15.15
N VAL A 400 -3.04 -8.07 -14.52
CA VAL A 400 -2.82 -9.52 -14.71
C VAL A 400 -3.03 -9.92 -16.18
N GLU A 401 -4.12 -9.45 -16.79
CA GLU A 401 -4.42 -9.70 -18.20
C GLU A 401 -3.34 -9.13 -19.13
N SER A 402 -2.87 -7.90 -18.88
CA SER A 402 -1.78 -7.29 -19.65
C SER A 402 -0.47 -8.08 -19.54
N GLY A 403 -0.15 -8.61 -18.36
CA GLY A 403 1.03 -9.43 -18.13
C GLY A 403 0.93 -10.81 -18.80
N GLN A 404 -0.26 -11.40 -18.85
CA GLN A 404 -0.49 -12.64 -19.59
C GLN A 404 -0.35 -12.43 -21.09
N ARG A 405 -0.94 -11.37 -21.65
CA ARG A 405 -0.84 -11.03 -23.07
C ARG A 405 0.62 -10.84 -23.53
N LEU A 406 1.43 -10.17 -22.71
CA LEU A 406 2.86 -9.99 -23.02
C LEU A 406 3.62 -11.33 -23.02
N ARG A 407 3.29 -12.25 -22.10
CA ARG A 407 3.87 -13.60 -22.08
C ARG A 407 3.51 -14.40 -23.33
N GLU A 408 2.23 -14.39 -23.71
CA GLU A 408 1.76 -15.08 -24.92
C GLU A 408 2.46 -14.53 -26.19
N GLU A 409 2.66 -13.20 -26.27
CA GLU A 409 3.37 -12.58 -27.40
C GLU A 409 4.87 -12.93 -27.43
N LEU A 410 5.52 -13.04 -26.27
CA LEU A 410 6.91 -13.50 -26.16
C LEU A 410 7.04 -14.96 -26.59
N GLU A 411 6.17 -15.84 -26.10
CA GLU A 411 6.14 -17.26 -26.48
C GLU A 411 5.89 -17.44 -27.98
N PHE A 412 4.94 -16.70 -28.54
CA PHE A 412 4.67 -16.70 -29.98
C PHE A 412 5.89 -16.22 -30.78
N SER A 413 6.55 -15.14 -30.34
CA SER A 413 7.76 -14.62 -30.96
C SER A 413 8.91 -15.63 -30.92
N ASP A 414 9.13 -16.30 -29.79
CA ASP A 414 10.14 -17.36 -29.64
C ASP A 414 9.81 -18.58 -30.52
N ALA A 415 8.54 -18.96 -30.63
CA ALA A 415 8.12 -20.04 -31.50
C ALA A 415 8.41 -19.72 -32.98
N ILE A 416 8.11 -18.50 -33.45
CA ILE A 416 8.44 -18.06 -34.81
C ILE A 416 9.95 -18.13 -35.04
N ILE A 417 10.75 -17.50 -34.16
CA ILE A 417 12.20 -17.41 -34.32
C ILE A 417 12.86 -18.80 -34.33
N ASN A 418 12.40 -19.71 -33.47
CA ASN A 418 12.91 -21.09 -33.42
C ASN A 418 12.43 -21.99 -34.55
N SER A 419 11.33 -21.62 -35.24
CA SER A 419 10.87 -22.32 -36.44
C SER A 419 11.64 -21.95 -37.71
N LEU A 420 12.39 -20.84 -37.71
CA LEU A 420 13.16 -20.40 -38.87
C LEU A 420 14.26 -21.43 -39.23
N PRO A 421 14.37 -21.83 -40.51
CA PRO A 421 15.47 -22.67 -40.97
C PRO A 421 16.79 -21.89 -40.91
N GLY A 422 17.85 -22.52 -40.40
CA GLY A 422 19.16 -21.88 -40.23
C GLY A 422 19.28 -21.06 -38.94
N ILE A 423 20.32 -20.21 -38.89
CA ILE A 423 20.69 -19.40 -37.72
C ILE A 423 19.89 -18.11 -37.74
N PHE A 424 19.22 -17.75 -36.65
CA PHE A 424 18.67 -16.40 -36.45
C PHE A 424 19.48 -15.65 -35.41
N TYR A 425 19.71 -14.36 -35.63
CA TYR A 425 20.40 -13.48 -34.69
C TYR A 425 19.87 -12.04 -34.73
N TYR A 426 19.94 -11.37 -33.59
CA TYR A 426 19.72 -9.93 -33.44
C TYR A 426 20.88 -9.34 -32.64
N TYR A 427 21.60 -8.40 -33.27
CA TYR A 427 22.65 -7.62 -32.65
C TYR A 427 22.17 -6.17 -32.45
N ASP A 428 22.50 -5.57 -31.30
CA ASP A 428 22.24 -4.15 -31.07
C ASP A 428 23.26 -3.25 -31.79
N ALA A 429 23.12 -1.93 -31.61
CA ALA A 429 24.02 -0.93 -32.19
C ALA A 429 25.49 -1.05 -31.72
N ASP A 430 25.73 -1.67 -30.56
CA ASP A 430 27.08 -1.93 -30.03
C ASP A 430 27.62 -3.30 -30.45
N LEU A 431 26.97 -3.96 -31.41
CA LEU A 431 27.30 -5.31 -31.89
C LEU A 431 27.24 -6.39 -30.80
N LYS A 432 26.38 -6.24 -29.79
CA LYS A 432 26.12 -7.29 -28.80
C LYS A 432 24.93 -8.13 -29.19
N LEU A 433 25.08 -9.45 -29.13
CA LEU A 433 24.01 -10.39 -29.46
C LEU A 433 22.92 -10.32 -28.38
N ARG A 434 21.71 -9.89 -28.78
CA ARG A 434 20.56 -9.75 -27.89
C ARG A 434 19.56 -10.89 -28.02
N ARG A 435 19.46 -11.52 -29.20
CA ARG A 435 18.56 -12.65 -29.43
C ARG A 435 19.13 -13.60 -30.47
N HIS A 436 18.85 -14.89 -30.31
CA HIS A 436 19.20 -15.93 -31.27
C HIS A 436 18.19 -17.07 -31.19
N ASN A 437 18.13 -17.92 -32.21
CA ASN A 437 17.33 -19.15 -32.17
C ASN A 437 18.13 -20.37 -31.69
N ALA A 438 17.45 -21.46 -31.39
CA ALA A 438 18.07 -22.74 -30.98
C ALA A 438 19.03 -23.31 -32.04
N ASN A 439 18.80 -23.02 -33.32
CA ASN A 439 19.69 -23.44 -34.39
C ASN A 439 21.04 -22.71 -34.33
N ALA A 440 21.08 -21.44 -33.89
CA ALA A 440 22.34 -20.73 -33.68
C ALA A 440 23.26 -21.48 -32.71
N VAL A 441 22.73 -21.93 -31.57
CA VAL A 441 23.46 -22.74 -30.58
C VAL A 441 23.93 -24.07 -31.20
N LYS A 442 23.04 -24.82 -31.85
CA LYS A 442 23.36 -26.12 -32.45
C LYS A 442 24.39 -26.04 -33.57
N ILE A 443 24.28 -25.04 -34.44
CA ILE A 443 25.12 -24.89 -35.63
C ILE A 443 26.48 -24.33 -35.24
N THR A 444 26.54 -23.24 -34.46
CA THR A 444 27.83 -22.66 -34.08
C THR A 444 28.60 -23.55 -33.09
N GLY A 445 27.90 -24.33 -32.27
CA GLY A 445 28.48 -25.19 -31.24
C GLY A 445 28.78 -24.48 -29.92
N TYR A 446 28.47 -23.18 -29.81
CA TYR A 446 28.55 -22.41 -28.58
C TYR A 446 27.22 -22.42 -27.83
N ASN A 447 27.27 -22.36 -26.51
CA ASN A 447 26.07 -22.20 -25.71
C ASN A 447 25.52 -20.75 -25.77
N SER A 448 24.30 -20.54 -25.26
CA SER A 448 23.60 -19.25 -25.36
C SER A 448 24.37 -18.07 -24.73
N ASP A 449 25.08 -18.31 -23.63
CA ASP A 449 25.81 -17.25 -22.93
C ASP A 449 27.15 -16.95 -23.59
N GLU A 450 27.87 -17.99 -24.05
CA GLU A 450 29.07 -17.83 -24.87
C GLU A 450 28.78 -17.05 -26.17
N LEU A 451 27.62 -17.28 -26.79
CA LEU A 451 27.20 -16.53 -27.98
C LEU A 451 26.97 -15.04 -27.68
N LYS A 452 26.49 -14.69 -26.49
CA LYS A 452 26.23 -13.28 -26.10
C LYS A 452 27.51 -12.48 -25.84
N GLU A 453 28.59 -13.17 -25.46
CA GLU A 453 29.89 -12.55 -25.16
C GLU A 453 30.76 -12.35 -26.41
N ARG A 454 30.42 -13.00 -27.53
CA ARG A 454 31.19 -12.96 -28.76
C ARG A 454 30.75 -11.84 -29.71
N SER A 455 31.74 -11.31 -30.42
CA SER A 455 31.51 -10.41 -31.55
C SER A 455 30.98 -11.20 -32.76
N PRO A 456 30.12 -10.62 -33.61
CA PRO A 456 29.70 -11.26 -34.86
C PRO A 456 30.88 -11.63 -35.79
N LEU A 457 32.03 -10.96 -35.67
CA LEU A 457 33.22 -11.25 -36.47
C LEU A 457 34.00 -12.48 -35.98
N ASP A 458 33.85 -12.89 -34.71
CA ASP A 458 34.57 -14.02 -34.11
C ASP A 458 34.19 -15.37 -34.75
N PHE A 459 33.11 -15.40 -35.52
CA PHE A 459 32.61 -16.58 -36.23
C PHE A 459 33.17 -16.71 -37.65
N PHE A 460 34.12 -15.87 -38.05
CA PHE A 460 34.72 -15.87 -39.38
C PHE A 460 36.25 -15.79 -39.28
N ALA A 461 36.95 -16.12 -40.35
CA ALA A 461 38.41 -16.06 -40.38
C ALA A 461 38.92 -15.64 -41.77
N GLY A 462 40.03 -14.89 -41.81
CA GLY A 462 40.67 -14.47 -43.06
C GLY A 462 39.75 -13.59 -43.91
N ASN A 463 39.63 -13.90 -45.20
CA ASN A 463 38.83 -13.12 -46.15
C ASN A 463 37.33 -13.07 -45.76
N ASP A 464 36.79 -14.13 -45.14
CA ASP A 464 35.38 -14.17 -44.71
C ASP A 464 35.10 -13.15 -43.58
N GLU A 465 36.08 -12.85 -42.73
CA GLU A 465 35.95 -11.86 -41.66
C GLU A 465 35.88 -10.43 -42.22
N GLU A 466 36.73 -10.11 -43.20
CA GLU A 466 36.73 -8.81 -43.89
C GLU A 466 35.42 -8.60 -44.67
N GLU A 467 34.94 -9.62 -45.36
CA GLU A 467 33.67 -9.58 -46.10
C GLU A 467 32.47 -9.42 -45.15
N MET A 468 32.47 -10.11 -44.01
CA MET A 468 31.41 -9.96 -43.01
C MET A 468 31.42 -8.56 -42.40
N SER A 469 32.59 -8.03 -42.04
CA SER A 469 32.75 -6.66 -41.52
C SER A 469 32.21 -5.62 -42.49
N SER A 470 32.58 -5.72 -43.77
CA SER A 470 32.03 -4.86 -44.83
C SER A 470 30.52 -4.99 -44.97
N THR A 471 29.99 -6.20 -44.78
CA THR A 471 28.55 -6.47 -44.86
C THR A 471 27.78 -5.85 -43.70
N ILE A 472 28.28 -5.96 -42.48
CA ILE A 472 27.70 -5.30 -41.30
C ILE A 472 27.66 -3.78 -41.52
N GLN A 473 28.76 -3.20 -42.01
CA GLN A 473 28.81 -1.77 -42.34
C GLN A 473 27.74 -1.40 -43.40
N LYS A 474 27.61 -2.18 -44.47
CA LYS A 474 26.57 -1.97 -45.49
C LYS A 474 25.15 -2.09 -44.94
N ILE A 475 24.90 -2.95 -43.95
CA ILE A 475 23.58 -3.05 -43.30
C ILE A 475 23.26 -1.74 -42.58
N PHE A 476 24.20 -1.19 -41.82
CA PHE A 476 23.98 0.09 -41.13
C PHE A 476 23.86 1.27 -42.11
N GLU A 477 24.61 1.29 -43.21
CA GLU A 477 24.59 2.37 -44.21
C GLU A 477 23.38 2.30 -45.16
N ARG A 478 23.04 1.11 -45.67
CA ARG A 478 22.07 0.89 -46.75
C ARG A 478 20.78 0.21 -46.30
N GLY A 479 20.69 -0.17 -45.02
CA GLY A 479 19.53 -0.81 -44.41
C GLY A 479 19.47 -2.33 -44.58
N GLN A 480 20.11 -2.92 -45.59
CA GLN A 480 20.19 -4.37 -45.77
C GLN A 480 21.43 -4.77 -46.58
N SER A 481 21.95 -5.96 -46.32
CA SER A 481 23.03 -6.58 -47.11
C SER A 481 23.05 -8.09 -46.91
N GLN A 482 23.70 -8.80 -47.83
CA GLN A 482 23.95 -10.23 -47.73
C GLN A 482 25.38 -10.58 -48.12
N VAL A 483 25.89 -11.69 -47.60
CA VAL A 483 27.23 -12.21 -47.89
C VAL A 483 27.27 -13.73 -47.77
N GLU A 484 27.97 -14.39 -48.69
CA GLU A 484 28.34 -15.80 -48.54
C GLU A 484 29.67 -15.87 -47.80
N ALA A 485 29.68 -16.47 -46.63
CA ALA A 485 30.89 -16.58 -45.80
C ALA A 485 30.94 -17.95 -45.13
N ASN A 486 32.14 -18.46 -44.86
CA ASN A 486 32.26 -19.72 -44.14
C ASN A 486 32.23 -19.48 -42.62
N LEU A 487 31.18 -19.97 -41.98
CA LEU A 487 30.96 -19.90 -40.54
C LEU A 487 31.92 -20.83 -39.81
N LEU A 488 32.76 -20.28 -38.95
CA LEU A 488 33.64 -21.00 -38.04
C LEU A 488 32.87 -21.45 -36.78
N ARG A 489 32.92 -22.75 -36.52
CA ARG A 489 32.30 -23.39 -35.35
C ARG A 489 33.29 -23.50 -34.18
N ALA A 490 32.75 -23.76 -32.99
CA ALA A 490 33.53 -24.02 -31.78
C ALA A 490 34.48 -25.24 -31.91
N ASP A 491 34.14 -26.23 -32.75
CA ASP A 491 34.98 -27.41 -33.02
C ASP A 491 36.05 -27.16 -34.10
N GLY A 492 36.17 -25.92 -34.59
CA GLY A 492 37.12 -25.50 -35.63
C GLY A 492 36.71 -25.86 -37.06
N ARG A 493 35.56 -26.50 -37.28
CA ARG A 493 35.04 -26.75 -38.63
C ARG A 493 34.46 -25.46 -39.21
N SER A 494 34.53 -25.36 -40.54
CA SER A 494 33.99 -24.24 -41.29
C SER A 494 32.84 -24.71 -42.18
N LEU A 495 31.71 -24.01 -42.14
CA LEU A 495 30.49 -24.35 -42.90
C LEU A 495 30.10 -23.19 -43.81
N PRO A 496 29.78 -23.43 -45.10
CA PRO A 496 29.41 -22.36 -46.01
C PRO A 496 27.97 -21.88 -45.74
N TYR A 497 27.82 -20.61 -45.39
CA TYR A 497 26.53 -20.00 -45.07
C TYR A 497 26.30 -18.71 -45.87
N LEU A 498 25.04 -18.46 -46.24
CA LEU A 498 24.59 -17.17 -46.74
C LEU A 498 23.98 -16.39 -45.56
N PHE A 499 24.62 -15.29 -45.19
CA PHE A 499 24.12 -14.39 -44.15
C PHE A 499 23.37 -13.23 -44.80
N THR A 500 22.13 -13.00 -44.37
CA THR A 500 21.33 -11.85 -44.76
C THR A 500 21.00 -11.05 -43.51
N GLY A 501 21.28 -9.75 -43.52
CA GLY A 501 20.97 -8.86 -42.40
C GLY A 501 20.20 -7.62 -42.84
N VAL A 502 19.31 -7.17 -41.95
CA VAL A 502 18.46 -5.98 -42.14
C VAL A 502 18.54 -5.12 -40.89
N ARG A 503 18.73 -3.81 -41.08
CA ARG A 503 18.77 -2.81 -40.01
C ARG A 503 17.39 -2.65 -39.38
N ILE A 504 17.34 -2.60 -38.06
CA ILE A 504 16.11 -2.31 -37.31
C ILE A 504 16.30 -1.02 -36.52
N GLU A 505 15.33 -0.12 -36.62
CA GLU A 505 15.25 1.13 -35.85
C GLU A 505 13.84 1.23 -35.26
N SER A 506 13.75 1.08 -33.94
CA SER A 506 12.54 1.28 -33.14
C SER A 506 12.91 2.00 -31.85
N ALA A 507 11.94 2.60 -31.17
CA ALA A 507 12.13 3.40 -29.95
C ALA A 507 12.99 2.72 -28.89
N ASP A 508 12.89 1.37 -28.77
CA ASP A 508 13.61 0.57 -27.79
C ASP A 508 14.61 -0.43 -28.41
N ARG A 509 14.74 -0.49 -29.74
CA ARG A 509 15.56 -1.49 -30.44
C ARG A 509 16.26 -0.87 -31.65
N ALA A 510 17.55 -0.60 -31.51
CA ALA A 510 18.43 -0.16 -32.59
C ALA A 510 19.53 -1.20 -32.82
N GLY A 511 19.74 -1.61 -34.07
CA GLY A 511 20.72 -2.64 -34.43
C GLY A 511 20.39 -3.29 -35.76
N TYR A 512 20.69 -4.58 -35.91
CA TYR A 512 20.30 -5.36 -37.08
C TYR A 512 19.90 -6.78 -36.72
N VAL A 513 18.94 -7.31 -37.47
CA VAL A 513 18.47 -8.69 -37.38
C VAL A 513 18.90 -9.43 -38.65
N GLY A 514 19.28 -10.69 -38.53
CA GLY A 514 19.67 -11.47 -39.69
C GLY A 514 19.46 -12.95 -39.54
N VAL A 515 19.55 -13.62 -40.68
CA VAL A 515 19.47 -15.07 -40.82
C VAL A 515 20.71 -15.58 -41.55
N GLY A 516 21.26 -16.69 -41.09
CA GLY A 516 22.28 -17.48 -41.78
C GLY A 516 21.68 -18.77 -42.32
N THR A 517 21.69 -18.96 -43.62
CA THR A 517 21.17 -20.16 -44.29
C THR A 517 22.32 -21.03 -44.79
N ASP A 518 22.25 -22.34 -44.53
CA ASP A 518 23.24 -23.31 -45.02
C ASP A 518 23.15 -23.40 -46.55
N ILE A 519 24.30 -23.23 -47.23
CA ILE A 519 24.39 -23.32 -48.69
C ILE A 519 25.26 -24.50 -49.15
N SER A 520 25.55 -25.45 -48.26
CA SER A 520 26.38 -26.63 -48.56
C SER A 520 25.79 -27.46 -49.70
N GLU A 521 24.49 -27.78 -49.65
CA GLU A 521 23.82 -28.54 -50.72
C GLU A 521 23.80 -27.78 -52.03
N LEU A 522 23.54 -26.46 -51.98
CA LEU A 522 23.52 -25.61 -53.17
C LEU A 522 24.90 -25.58 -53.85
N ARG A 523 25.97 -25.38 -53.07
CA ARG A 523 27.36 -25.42 -53.58
C ARG A 523 27.69 -26.78 -54.17
N GLN A 524 27.28 -27.88 -53.53
CA GLN A 524 27.51 -29.23 -54.04
C GLN A 524 26.76 -29.49 -55.36
N VAL A 525 25.50 -29.07 -55.47
CA VAL A 525 24.71 -29.22 -56.70
C VAL A 525 25.32 -28.39 -57.84
N GLN A 526 25.71 -27.14 -57.56
CA GLN A 526 26.38 -26.29 -58.55
C GLN A 526 27.70 -26.90 -59.02
N GLN A 527 28.50 -27.43 -58.11
CA GLN A 527 29.76 -28.08 -58.44
C GLN A 527 29.54 -29.35 -59.27
N ASN A 528 28.62 -30.21 -58.86
CA ASN A 528 28.26 -31.42 -59.60
C ASN A 528 27.76 -31.10 -61.02
N LEU A 529 26.98 -30.02 -61.18
CA LEU A 529 26.49 -29.59 -62.48
C LEU A 529 27.63 -29.10 -63.37
N ARG A 530 28.55 -28.29 -62.82
CA ARG A 530 29.75 -27.83 -63.54
C ARG A 530 30.60 -29.00 -64.00
N GLU A 531 30.85 -29.98 -63.14
CA GLU A 531 31.62 -31.18 -63.47
C GLU A 531 30.93 -32.02 -64.55
N ARG A 532 29.61 -32.27 -64.43
CA ARG A 532 28.86 -33.02 -65.44
C ARG A 532 28.83 -32.32 -66.79
N ASN A 533 28.63 -31.00 -66.83
CA ASN A 533 28.66 -30.23 -68.06
C ASN A 533 30.04 -30.28 -68.71
N ALA A 534 31.12 -30.15 -67.93
CA ALA A 534 32.48 -30.25 -68.45
C ALA A 534 32.77 -31.64 -69.06
N ILE A 535 32.32 -32.72 -68.41
CA ILE A 535 32.45 -34.08 -68.95
C ILE A 535 31.63 -34.27 -70.23
N PHE A 536 30.39 -33.76 -70.26
CA PHE A 536 29.51 -33.85 -71.42
C PHE A 536 30.11 -33.13 -72.63
N GLU A 537 30.59 -31.91 -72.47
CA GLU A 537 31.27 -31.15 -73.51
C GLU A 537 32.49 -31.92 -74.05
N ALA A 538 33.32 -32.48 -73.16
CA ALA A 538 34.47 -33.29 -73.58
C ALA A 538 34.07 -34.54 -74.39
N LEU A 539 33.02 -35.27 -73.97
CA LEU A 539 32.51 -36.44 -74.70
C LEU A 539 31.96 -36.06 -76.08
N LEU A 540 31.20 -34.97 -76.18
CA LEU A 540 30.68 -34.48 -77.44
C LEU A 540 31.79 -34.17 -78.45
N GLN A 541 32.82 -33.44 -78.02
CA GLN A 541 33.93 -33.06 -78.90
C GLN A 541 34.79 -34.25 -79.34
N THR A 542 34.88 -35.31 -78.52
CA THR A 542 35.64 -36.54 -78.85
C THR A 542 34.84 -37.59 -79.62
N THR A 543 33.52 -37.43 -79.75
CA THR A 543 32.67 -38.43 -80.42
C THR A 543 32.95 -38.47 -81.93
N PRO A 544 33.28 -39.66 -82.50
CA PRO A 544 33.45 -39.81 -83.95
C PRO A 544 32.15 -39.55 -84.70
N GLY A 545 32.23 -38.79 -85.80
CA GLY A 545 31.07 -38.34 -86.56
C GLY A 545 30.55 -36.96 -86.14
N GLY A 546 29.92 -36.27 -87.07
CA GLY A 546 29.37 -34.94 -86.89
C GLY A 546 28.03 -34.98 -86.19
N ILE A 547 27.90 -34.28 -85.06
CA ILE A 547 26.67 -34.19 -84.28
C ILE A 547 26.14 -32.76 -84.33
N LEU A 548 24.86 -32.63 -84.63
CA LEU A 548 24.08 -31.40 -84.51
C LEU A 548 22.80 -31.69 -83.75
N LEU A 549 22.54 -30.89 -82.73
CA LEU A 549 21.34 -30.96 -81.91
C LEU A 549 20.58 -29.65 -82.06
N VAL A 550 19.31 -29.73 -82.42
CA VAL A 550 18.47 -28.55 -82.63
C VAL A 550 17.25 -28.58 -81.73
N ASP A 551 16.83 -27.42 -81.21
CA ASP A 551 15.58 -27.26 -80.48
C ASP A 551 14.36 -27.36 -81.42
N PRO A 552 13.11 -27.42 -80.90
CA PRO A 552 11.91 -27.46 -81.74
C PRO A 552 11.74 -26.23 -82.65
N GLN A 553 12.39 -25.11 -82.34
CA GLN A 553 12.39 -23.89 -83.16
C GLN A 553 13.51 -23.91 -84.22
N GLY A 554 14.38 -24.93 -84.22
CA GLY A 554 15.47 -25.13 -85.16
C GLY A 554 16.79 -24.46 -84.77
N ARG A 555 16.93 -23.94 -83.55
CA ARG A 555 18.18 -23.35 -83.06
C ARG A 555 19.16 -24.44 -82.66
N SER A 556 20.44 -24.22 -82.92
CA SER A 556 21.52 -25.13 -82.53
C SER A 556 21.67 -25.10 -81.01
N LEU A 557 21.35 -26.21 -80.36
CA LEU A 557 21.53 -26.41 -78.92
C LEU A 557 22.93 -26.95 -78.61
N VAL A 558 23.41 -27.87 -79.44
CA VAL A 558 24.73 -28.52 -79.31
C VAL A 558 25.24 -28.87 -80.70
N HIS A 559 26.54 -28.66 -80.95
CA HIS A 559 27.23 -29.23 -82.10
C HIS A 559 28.65 -29.63 -81.69
N ASN A 560 29.24 -30.62 -82.37
CA ASN A 560 30.65 -30.96 -82.15
C ASN A 560 31.53 -30.46 -83.32
N ALA A 561 32.83 -30.29 -83.06
CA ALA A 561 33.78 -29.82 -84.08
C ALA A 561 33.80 -30.72 -85.33
N HIS A 562 33.57 -32.02 -85.17
CA HIS A 562 33.60 -32.99 -86.26
C HIS A 562 32.48 -32.76 -87.30
N LEU A 563 31.33 -32.20 -86.89
CA LEU A 563 30.28 -31.78 -87.84
C LEU A 563 30.79 -30.72 -88.82
N SER A 564 31.45 -29.70 -88.27
CA SER A 564 32.05 -28.63 -89.07
C SER A 564 33.15 -29.17 -89.97
N THR A 565 33.95 -30.13 -89.49
CA THR A 565 35.00 -30.78 -90.30
C THR A 565 34.43 -31.62 -91.45
N ILE A 566 33.45 -32.50 -91.20
CA ILE A 566 32.86 -33.37 -92.22
C ILE A 566 32.25 -32.55 -93.35
N TRP A 567 31.47 -31.52 -93.01
CA TRP A 567 30.70 -30.74 -93.98
C TRP A 567 31.39 -29.45 -94.43
N ASN A 568 32.60 -29.19 -93.91
CA ASN A 568 33.37 -27.95 -94.09
C ASN A 568 32.51 -26.69 -93.88
N ILE A 569 31.78 -26.67 -92.74
CA ILE A 569 30.86 -25.58 -92.39
C ILE A 569 31.69 -24.36 -91.91
N PRO A 570 31.51 -23.18 -92.52
CA PRO A 570 32.15 -21.94 -92.09
C PRO A 570 31.83 -21.56 -90.63
N GLU A 571 32.82 -21.01 -89.92
CA GLU A 571 32.68 -20.61 -88.50
C GLU A 571 31.58 -19.57 -88.27
N ASP A 572 31.31 -18.68 -89.23
CA ASP A 572 30.24 -17.68 -89.14
C ASP A 572 28.85 -18.32 -89.11
N ILE A 573 28.64 -19.41 -89.86
CA ILE A 573 27.38 -20.18 -89.82
C ILE A 573 27.24 -20.93 -88.49
N VAL A 574 28.35 -21.42 -87.94
CA VAL A 574 28.35 -22.12 -86.64
C VAL A 574 28.11 -21.17 -85.47
N ALA A 575 28.78 -20.01 -85.46
CA ALA A 575 28.68 -19.00 -84.42
C ALA A 575 27.28 -18.35 -84.33
N ASN A 576 26.53 -18.32 -85.44
CA ASN A 576 25.17 -17.80 -85.47
C ASN A 576 24.17 -18.66 -84.65
N GLY A 577 24.53 -19.90 -84.29
CA GLY A 577 23.69 -20.77 -83.45
C GLY A 577 22.37 -21.17 -84.11
N ASP A 578 22.22 -21.00 -85.42
CA ASP A 578 21.03 -21.38 -86.18
C ASP A 578 21.21 -22.77 -86.79
N GLY A 579 20.57 -23.75 -86.16
CA GLY A 579 20.62 -25.15 -86.60
C GLY A 579 19.97 -25.39 -87.96
N ARG A 580 19.00 -24.56 -88.36
CA ARG A 580 18.41 -24.62 -89.70
C ARG A 580 19.39 -24.12 -90.76
N ALA A 581 20.13 -23.06 -90.47
CA ALA A 581 21.17 -22.56 -91.36
C ALA A 581 22.29 -23.61 -91.55
N GLN A 582 22.69 -24.28 -90.47
CA GLN A 582 23.65 -25.40 -90.52
C GLN A 582 23.13 -26.57 -91.37
N LEU A 583 21.88 -27.00 -91.17
CA LEU A 583 21.26 -28.07 -91.97
C LEU A 583 21.05 -27.67 -93.45
N ALA A 584 20.70 -26.41 -93.72
CA ALA A 584 20.56 -25.89 -95.07
C ALA A 584 21.92 -25.83 -95.79
N PHE A 585 22.99 -25.47 -95.07
CA PHE A 585 24.35 -25.53 -95.60
C PHE A 585 24.74 -26.97 -95.96
N ILE A 586 24.47 -27.93 -95.07
CA ILE A 586 24.67 -29.37 -95.32
C ILE A 586 23.87 -29.81 -96.55
N ALA A 587 22.61 -29.39 -96.68
CA ALA A 587 21.76 -29.71 -97.84
C ALA A 587 22.35 -29.22 -99.17
N GLY A 588 23.10 -28.11 -99.18
CA GLY A 588 23.81 -27.63 -100.36
C GLY A 588 25.07 -28.44 -100.72
N ARG A 589 25.50 -29.36 -99.86
CA ARG A 589 26.71 -30.19 -100.00
C ARG A 589 26.42 -31.68 -100.14
N VAL A 590 25.17 -32.07 -100.28
CA VAL A 590 24.79 -33.45 -100.61
C VAL A 590 24.58 -33.62 -102.12
N ALA A 591 24.84 -34.80 -102.65
CA ALA A 591 24.69 -35.11 -104.07
C ALA A 591 23.23 -34.98 -104.57
N ASN A 592 22.25 -35.24 -103.69
CA ASN A 592 20.82 -35.06 -103.98
C ASN A 592 20.13 -34.13 -102.95
N PRO A 593 20.22 -32.80 -103.12
CA PRO A 593 19.66 -31.83 -102.17
C PRO A 593 18.14 -31.92 -102.01
N ALA A 594 17.41 -32.21 -103.09
CA ALA A 594 15.95 -32.29 -103.06
C ALA A 594 15.45 -33.46 -102.22
N GLU A 595 16.12 -34.61 -102.30
CA GLU A 595 15.82 -35.78 -101.48
C GLU A 595 16.15 -35.52 -100.01
N PHE A 596 17.28 -34.89 -99.71
CA PHE A 596 17.68 -34.57 -98.34
C PHE A 596 16.75 -33.52 -97.69
N ALA A 597 16.40 -32.45 -98.41
CA ALA A 597 15.46 -31.44 -97.92
C ALA A 597 14.05 -32.02 -97.72
N GLY A 598 13.57 -32.85 -98.66
CA GLY A 598 12.31 -33.58 -98.52
C GLY A 598 12.30 -34.50 -97.31
N ARG A 599 13.44 -35.13 -96.99
CA ARG A 599 13.62 -35.96 -95.80
C ARG A 599 13.56 -35.14 -94.51
N ILE A 600 14.20 -33.96 -94.47
CA ILE A 600 14.09 -33.05 -93.32
C ILE A 600 12.62 -32.63 -93.12
N ALA A 601 11.96 -32.16 -94.18
CA ALA A 601 10.57 -31.71 -94.14
C ALA A 601 9.58 -32.82 -93.73
N ALA A 602 9.87 -34.08 -94.07
CA ALA A 602 9.06 -35.22 -93.64
C ALA A 602 9.21 -35.55 -92.14
N LEU A 603 10.34 -35.17 -91.53
CA LEU A 603 10.66 -35.41 -90.12
C LEU A 603 10.25 -34.24 -89.21
N GLU A 604 9.94 -33.07 -89.76
CA GLU A 604 9.45 -31.91 -89.00
C GLU A 604 8.07 -32.10 -88.33
N PRO A 605 7.04 -32.66 -89.00
CA PRO A 605 5.72 -32.85 -88.39
C PRO A 605 5.65 -34.07 -87.45
N ASP A 606 6.55 -35.04 -87.59
CA ASP A 606 6.59 -36.23 -86.75
C ASP A 606 7.71 -36.16 -85.71
N LEU A 607 7.33 -35.72 -84.50
CA LEU A 607 8.21 -35.59 -83.34
C LEU A 607 8.74 -36.93 -82.81
N GLU A 608 8.22 -38.07 -83.28
CA GLU A 608 8.64 -39.44 -82.92
C GLU A 608 9.56 -40.07 -83.95
N ALA A 609 9.48 -39.64 -85.22
CA ALA A 609 10.14 -40.34 -86.32
C ALA A 609 11.65 -40.49 -86.07
N VAL A 610 12.17 -41.71 -86.24
CA VAL A 610 13.60 -41.99 -86.33
C VAL A 610 13.94 -42.27 -87.78
N SER A 611 15.03 -41.67 -88.27
CA SER A 611 15.49 -41.84 -89.65
C SER A 611 16.94 -42.30 -89.66
N THR A 612 17.20 -43.40 -90.36
CA THR A 612 18.53 -43.87 -90.72
C THR A 612 18.60 -44.00 -92.22
N ALA A 613 19.53 -43.29 -92.84
CA ALA A 613 19.71 -43.37 -94.28
C ALA A 613 21.14 -42.98 -94.66
N PRO A 614 21.69 -43.50 -95.76
CA PRO A 614 22.90 -42.94 -96.32
C PRO A 614 22.61 -41.52 -96.85
N VAL A 615 23.63 -40.68 -96.81
CA VAL A 615 23.68 -39.38 -97.45
C VAL A 615 25.02 -39.28 -98.17
N GLU A 616 24.97 -39.07 -99.49
CA GLU A 616 26.17 -38.93 -100.30
C GLU A 616 26.55 -37.44 -100.35
N HIS A 617 27.79 -37.14 -100.00
CA HIS A 617 28.37 -35.80 -100.13
C HIS A 617 28.72 -35.53 -101.61
N ILE A 618 28.79 -34.26 -102.01
CA ILE A 618 29.07 -33.86 -103.41
C ILE A 618 30.43 -34.34 -103.96
N ASP A 619 31.35 -34.79 -103.10
CA ASP A 619 32.63 -35.38 -103.49
C ASP A 619 32.59 -36.91 -103.71
N GLY A 620 31.41 -37.52 -103.56
CA GLY A 620 31.18 -38.96 -103.70
C GLY A 620 31.36 -39.77 -102.42
N THR A 621 31.68 -39.13 -101.28
CA THR A 621 31.74 -39.79 -99.97
C THR A 621 30.33 -40.14 -99.48
N VAL A 622 30.09 -41.39 -99.09
CA VAL A 622 28.81 -41.81 -98.49
C VAL A 622 28.91 -41.81 -96.97
N LEU A 623 28.08 -40.98 -96.33
CA LEU A 623 27.96 -40.88 -94.88
C LEU A 623 26.66 -41.56 -94.41
N GLY A 624 26.71 -42.23 -93.28
CA GLY A 624 25.50 -42.61 -92.54
C GLY A 624 24.89 -41.40 -91.86
N LEU A 625 23.65 -41.07 -92.21
CA LEU A 625 22.81 -40.12 -91.49
C LEU A 625 21.89 -40.87 -90.52
N TYR A 626 21.98 -40.50 -89.26
CA TYR A 626 21.03 -40.89 -88.22
C TYR A 626 20.36 -39.64 -87.65
N SER A 627 19.04 -39.66 -87.52
CA SER A 627 18.31 -38.60 -86.87
C SER A 627 17.18 -39.13 -86.01
N ALA A 628 17.09 -38.64 -84.78
CA ALA A 628 16.10 -39.07 -83.80
C ALA A 628 15.69 -37.91 -82.88
N PRO A 629 14.48 -37.94 -82.29
CA PRO A 629 14.08 -36.96 -81.29
C PRO A 629 14.86 -37.15 -79.98
N ILE A 630 15.11 -36.05 -79.27
CA ILE A 630 15.78 -36.07 -77.97
C ILE A 630 14.75 -35.89 -76.88
N ARG A 631 14.77 -36.83 -75.93
CA ARG A 631 13.85 -36.83 -74.81
C ARG A 631 14.53 -37.20 -73.53
N ASP A 632 13.99 -36.68 -72.44
CA ASP A 632 14.32 -37.21 -71.12
C ASP A 632 13.49 -38.47 -70.81
N ALA A 633 13.86 -39.14 -69.70
CA ALA A 633 13.17 -40.33 -69.21
C ALA A 633 11.70 -40.09 -68.82
N ARG A 634 11.23 -38.83 -68.78
CA ARG A 634 9.85 -38.45 -68.50
C ARG A 634 9.06 -38.12 -69.78
N GLY A 635 9.69 -38.23 -70.94
CA GLY A 635 9.07 -38.00 -72.24
C GLY A 635 9.02 -36.53 -72.68
N HIS A 636 9.72 -35.60 -72.01
CA HIS A 636 9.82 -34.22 -72.52
C HIS A 636 10.74 -34.17 -73.72
N HIS A 637 10.33 -33.48 -74.79
CA HIS A 637 11.10 -33.33 -76.01
C HIS A 637 11.94 -32.07 -75.97
N TYR A 638 13.24 -32.23 -76.22
CA TYR A 638 14.21 -31.13 -76.28
C TYR A 638 14.56 -30.73 -77.71
N GLY A 639 14.03 -31.46 -78.70
CA GLY A 639 14.27 -31.23 -80.12
C GLY A 639 14.78 -32.49 -80.81
N ARG A 640 15.70 -32.35 -81.76
CA ARG A 640 16.14 -33.44 -82.64
C ARG A 640 17.66 -33.48 -82.80
N VAL A 641 18.24 -34.68 -82.79
CA VAL A 641 19.66 -34.90 -83.09
C VAL A 641 19.82 -35.30 -84.55
N TRP A 642 20.91 -34.83 -85.16
CA TRP A 642 21.42 -35.22 -86.47
C TRP A 642 22.85 -35.70 -86.28
N VAL A 643 23.11 -36.94 -86.67
CA VAL A 643 24.41 -37.58 -86.53
C VAL A 643 24.85 -38.05 -87.90
N PHE A 644 26.00 -37.56 -88.34
CA PHE A 644 26.65 -37.91 -89.60
C PHE A 644 27.90 -38.71 -89.29
N ARG A 645 27.97 -39.96 -89.74
CA ARG A 645 29.12 -40.83 -89.51
C ARG A 645 29.65 -41.34 -90.83
N GLU A 646 30.96 -41.46 -90.96
CA GLU A 646 31.54 -42.17 -92.10
C GLU A 646 31.07 -43.64 -92.08
N ALA A 647 30.65 -44.14 -93.24
CA ALA A 647 30.32 -45.55 -93.38
C ALA A 647 31.63 -46.35 -93.43
N ASN A 648 31.85 -47.23 -92.46
CA ASN A 648 32.98 -48.18 -92.49
C ASN A 648 32.86 -49.19 -93.63
#